data_AF-A0A5N5QM54-F1
#
_entry.id   AF-A0A5N5QM54-F1
#
_cell.length_a   1.000
_cell.length_b   1.000
_cell.length_c   1.000
_cell.angle_alpha   90.00
_cell.angle_beta   90.00
_cell.angle_gamma   90.00
#
_symmetry.space_group_name_H-M   'P 1'
#
loop_
_entity.id
_entity.type
_entity.pdbx_description
1 polymer ?
#
loop_
_entity_poly.entity_id
_entity_poly.type
_entity_poly.pdbx_seq_one_letter_code
_entity_poly.pdbx_strand_id
1 'polypeptide(L)'
;MFSKAIVLVTAALAAATSVMAARPVSFTNNCNASIRPIIKNTANGVTYTGPWLAKGQGSSSSVPENWPSGIMVGQTNANQGVDCAGCTRLECDFANSNPSWHCCNLSRVAGFHVGMSFSWTGGGCTGATCRTSTCPPSDAWVPNVDDGSSLRFCPASGVGVRLIVNSRYASKEMSHLFSGAMRFHTWRKLWLNLAIAEKELELPIPDAAIAQMSDNLWLTEDQFTIAAEEEKKRRHDVMAHVHTFGTVAPAAAPIIHLGATSCYVTDNGDLILLREACDLLLARLAVVIDRLSNFAKEYRAMPTLGFTHFQPAQLTTVGKRATLWIQASHNELLWDLRNISRARDDIGFRGVKGTTGTQASFLTLFDGDHEKVVALDKRVTELLGFPFAYPVTSQTYSRKIDIDVLQPLASFGATATKIATDLRLLANLKEVEEPFEKDQIGSSAMAYKRNPMRCERICSLARHLMVLPGNALMTSAGQWFERTLDDSANRRVTIPEAFLTADIVLSTLQNVLEGLVVYPKVIKRRISQELPFMATENIIMAIVKAGGDRQVAHEQIRVLSHQAARVVKEEGGENDLIQRIRAEPFFAPIVPQLDALLDPKTFIGRAPEQVDSFLEEWVKPALEKWQGAIKSAQKVELSV
;
A
#
# COMPACT_ATOMS: atom_id res chain seq x y z
N MET A 1 7.80 -99.45 8.21
CA MET A 1 7.39 -99.02 9.55
C MET A 1 8.19 -97.78 9.88
N PHE A 2 7.57 -96.62 10.12
CA PHE A 2 7.84 -95.81 11.31
C PHE A 2 6.96 -94.56 11.30
N SER A 3 6.15 -94.50 12.35
CA SER A 3 5.37 -93.41 12.94
C SER A 3 4.51 -92.47 12.08
N LYS A 4 3.22 -92.73 12.21
CA LYS A 4 2.09 -91.79 12.06
C LYS A 4 2.21 -90.59 13.01
N ALA A 5 1.76 -89.40 12.59
CA ALA A 5 0.61 -88.70 13.19
C ALA A 5 0.40 -87.28 12.62
N ILE A 6 -0.65 -87.15 11.78
CA ILE A 6 -1.70 -86.11 11.69
C ILE A 6 -1.39 -84.69 12.22
N VAL A 7 -1.46 -83.68 11.33
CA VAL A 7 -1.95 -82.31 11.61
C VAL A 7 -2.56 -81.67 10.35
N LEU A 8 -3.85 -81.34 10.47
CA LEU A 8 -4.64 -80.17 10.03
C LEU A 8 -4.52 -79.50 8.63
N VAL A 9 -5.72 -79.37 8.03
CA VAL A 9 -6.43 -78.12 7.60
C VAL A 9 -5.86 -77.31 6.41
N THR A 10 -6.65 -77.34 5.34
CA THR A 10 -6.84 -76.35 4.25
C THR A 10 -5.85 -75.19 4.17
N ALA A 11 -4.89 -75.31 3.25
CA ALA A 11 -4.09 -74.22 2.74
C ALA A 11 -4.79 -73.56 1.54
N ALA A 12 -5.45 -72.42 1.79
CA ALA A 12 -5.60 -71.37 0.81
C ALA A 12 -4.53 -70.31 1.13
N LEU A 13 -3.38 -70.40 0.47
CA LEU A 13 -2.32 -69.39 0.42
C LEU A 13 -2.28 -68.88 -1.03
N ALA A 14 -2.04 -67.62 -1.36
CA ALA A 14 -1.79 -66.42 -0.58
C ALA A 14 -1.97 -65.27 -1.59
N ALA A 15 -3.12 -64.60 -1.56
CA ALA A 15 -3.20 -63.23 -2.03
C ALA A 15 -2.97 -62.39 -0.78
N ALA A 16 -1.78 -61.81 -0.66
CA ALA A 16 -1.41 -60.92 0.41
C ALA A 16 -2.36 -59.71 0.39
N THR A 17 -3.43 -59.76 1.19
CA THR A 17 -4.00 -58.55 1.77
C THR A 17 -2.91 -58.03 2.70
N SER A 18 -2.10 -57.09 2.22
CA SER A 18 -1.34 -56.24 3.12
C SER A 18 -2.34 -55.67 4.11
N VAL A 19 -2.30 -56.11 5.35
CA VAL A 19 -2.96 -55.42 6.46
C VAL A 19 -2.23 -54.09 6.56
N MET A 20 -2.76 -53.09 5.86
CA MET A 20 -2.22 -51.75 5.80
C MET A 20 -2.33 -51.12 7.19
N ALA A 21 -1.23 -50.52 7.67
CA ALA A 21 -1.08 -50.18 9.08
C ALA A 21 -2.00 -49.01 9.46
N ALA A 22 -2.82 -49.20 10.49
CA ALA A 22 -3.60 -48.09 11.05
C ALA A 22 -2.66 -47.02 11.64
N ARG A 23 -2.85 -45.78 11.23
CA ARG A 23 -2.00 -44.64 11.55
C ARG A 23 -2.45 -43.99 12.86
N PRO A 24 -1.60 -43.94 13.91
CA PRO A 24 -1.97 -43.32 15.17
C PRO A 24 -2.03 -41.79 15.04
N VAL A 25 -3.05 -41.20 15.66
CA VAL A 25 -3.27 -39.76 15.80
C VAL A 25 -3.35 -39.45 17.29
N SER A 26 -2.58 -38.47 17.75
CA SER A 26 -2.59 -38.03 19.14
C SER A 26 -3.12 -36.61 19.27
N PHE A 27 -3.87 -36.39 20.35
CA PHE A 27 -4.51 -35.13 20.71
C PHE A 27 -3.93 -34.67 22.05
N THR A 28 -3.68 -33.37 22.20
CA THR A 28 -3.34 -32.77 23.49
C THR A 28 -4.13 -31.48 23.68
N ASN A 29 -4.81 -31.36 24.82
CA ASN A 29 -5.56 -30.15 25.14
C ASN A 29 -4.63 -29.08 25.73
N ASN A 30 -4.42 -27.97 25.03
CA ASN A 30 -3.66 -26.83 25.55
C ASN A 30 -4.55 -25.67 26.05
N CYS A 31 -5.87 -25.83 26.00
CA CYS A 31 -6.84 -24.85 26.43
C CYS A 31 -7.12 -24.92 27.94
N ASN A 32 -7.52 -23.81 28.55
CA ASN A 32 -7.96 -23.75 29.94
C ASN A 32 -9.38 -24.33 30.18
N ALA A 33 -9.99 -24.97 29.18
CA ALA A 33 -11.32 -25.59 29.25
C ALA A 33 -11.24 -27.08 28.90
N SER A 34 -12.20 -27.88 29.39
CA SER A 34 -12.27 -29.31 29.03
C SER A 34 -12.76 -29.46 27.59
N ILE A 35 -12.05 -30.25 26.79
CA ILE A 35 -12.35 -30.47 25.37
C ILE A 35 -12.41 -31.95 25.02
N ARG A 36 -13.21 -32.33 24.04
CA ARG A 36 -13.35 -33.71 23.54
C ARG A 36 -12.90 -33.78 22.09
N PRO A 37 -11.91 -34.62 21.73
CA PRO A 37 -11.52 -34.80 20.33
C PRO A 37 -12.52 -35.70 19.62
N ILE A 38 -12.90 -35.31 18.42
CA ILE A 38 -13.79 -36.08 17.52
C ILE A 38 -13.12 -36.16 16.17
N ILE A 39 -13.20 -37.33 15.55
CA ILE A 39 -12.77 -37.53 14.16
C ILE A 39 -13.92 -38.13 13.36
N LYS A 40 -14.31 -37.48 12.27
CA LYS A 40 -15.38 -37.94 11.39
C LYS A 40 -14.84 -38.25 10.01
N ASN A 41 -15.20 -39.42 9.48
CA ASN A 41 -14.96 -39.78 8.11
C ASN A 41 -16.08 -39.18 7.24
N THR A 42 -15.72 -38.29 6.34
CA THR A 42 -16.68 -37.58 5.48
C THR A 42 -17.20 -38.46 4.34
N ALA A 43 -16.50 -39.54 3.98
CA ALA A 43 -16.91 -40.43 2.89
C ALA A 43 -17.84 -41.57 3.31
N ASN A 44 -17.72 -42.08 4.55
CA ASN A 44 -18.56 -43.19 5.03
C ASN A 44 -19.34 -42.88 6.32
N GLY A 45 -19.23 -41.66 6.86
CA GLY A 45 -19.99 -41.19 8.03
C GLY A 45 -19.51 -41.70 9.39
N VAL A 46 -18.48 -42.55 9.44
CA VAL A 46 -17.97 -43.13 10.69
C VAL A 46 -17.32 -42.04 11.55
N THR A 47 -17.74 -41.92 12.81
CA THR A 47 -17.26 -40.88 13.75
C THR A 47 -16.62 -41.51 15.00
N TYR A 48 -15.33 -41.28 15.20
CA TYR A 48 -14.65 -41.53 16.46
C TYR A 48 -14.88 -40.36 17.42
N THR A 49 -15.21 -40.66 18.67
CA THR A 49 -15.44 -39.64 19.70
C THR A 49 -14.62 -39.97 20.95
N GLY A 50 -13.47 -39.31 21.13
CA GLY A 50 -12.51 -39.56 22.21
C GLY A 50 -13.00 -39.09 23.59
N PRO A 51 -12.24 -39.26 24.68
CA PRO A 51 -12.65 -38.82 26.02
C PRO A 51 -12.57 -37.29 26.20
N TRP A 52 -13.23 -36.75 27.23
CA TRP A 52 -13.01 -35.36 27.66
C TRP A 52 -11.61 -35.20 28.26
N LEU A 53 -10.88 -34.19 27.80
CA LEU A 53 -9.50 -33.88 28.17
C LEU A 53 -9.47 -32.54 28.92
N ALA A 54 -8.93 -32.52 30.14
CA ALA A 54 -8.56 -31.28 30.82
C ALA A 54 -7.25 -30.70 30.24
N LYS A 55 -6.88 -29.46 30.62
CA LYS A 55 -5.63 -28.83 30.17
C LYS A 55 -4.42 -29.74 30.44
N GLY A 56 -3.59 -29.94 29.43
CA GLY A 56 -2.39 -30.76 29.45
C GLY A 56 -2.63 -32.26 29.26
N GLN A 57 -3.88 -32.73 29.26
CA GLN A 57 -4.19 -34.13 29.00
C GLN A 57 -4.22 -34.43 27.50
N GLY A 58 -3.83 -35.65 27.15
CA GLY A 58 -3.88 -36.15 25.78
C GLY A 58 -4.62 -37.47 25.64
N SER A 59 -5.03 -37.76 24.42
CA SER A 59 -5.57 -39.06 24.01
C SER A 59 -5.03 -39.43 22.64
N SER A 60 -5.11 -40.71 22.29
CA SER A 60 -4.74 -41.17 20.95
C SER A 60 -5.85 -42.06 20.37
N SER A 61 -5.91 -42.07 19.06
CA SER A 61 -6.76 -42.96 18.27
C SER A 61 -5.99 -43.41 17.04
N SER A 62 -6.53 -44.33 16.25
CA SER A 62 -5.93 -44.79 15.00
C SER A 62 -6.87 -44.64 13.84
N VAL A 63 -6.28 -44.43 12.67
CA VAL A 63 -6.96 -44.11 11.43
C VAL A 63 -6.58 -45.14 10.37
N PRO A 64 -7.54 -45.78 9.68
CA PRO A 64 -7.23 -46.69 8.58
C PRO A 64 -6.53 -45.98 7.42
N GLU A 65 -5.59 -46.65 6.74
CA GLU A 65 -4.77 -46.04 5.68
C GLU A 65 -5.58 -45.68 4.42
N ASN A 66 -6.74 -46.31 4.21
CA ASN A 66 -7.65 -46.05 3.09
C ASN A 66 -8.73 -45.00 3.42
N TRP A 67 -8.45 -44.06 4.32
CA TRP A 67 -9.37 -43.00 4.66
C TRP A 67 -9.38 -41.95 3.56
N PRO A 68 -10.44 -41.77 2.74
CA PRO A 68 -10.41 -40.80 1.64
C PRO A 68 -10.45 -39.35 2.13
N SER A 69 -11.28 -39.03 3.12
CA SER A 69 -11.27 -37.72 3.77
C SER A 69 -11.92 -37.72 5.14
N GLY A 70 -11.48 -36.82 6.03
CA GLY A 70 -12.03 -36.71 7.37
C GLY A 70 -11.89 -35.34 8.02
N ILE A 71 -12.76 -35.07 8.99
CA ILE A 71 -12.83 -33.86 9.80
C ILE A 71 -12.40 -34.19 11.23
N MET A 72 -11.41 -33.48 11.76
CA MET A 72 -11.05 -33.53 13.18
C MET A 72 -11.54 -32.25 13.90
N VAL A 73 -12.21 -32.40 15.04
CA VAL A 73 -12.68 -31.28 15.86
C VAL A 73 -12.41 -31.47 17.34
N GLY A 74 -12.12 -30.36 18.03
CA GLY A 74 -12.11 -30.27 19.49
C GLY A 74 -13.39 -29.63 19.99
N GLN A 75 -14.20 -30.38 20.71
CA GLN A 75 -15.53 -29.95 21.14
C GLN A 75 -15.54 -29.53 22.61
N THR A 76 -16.22 -28.44 22.96
CA THR A 76 -16.55 -28.05 24.34
C THR A 76 -18.03 -28.31 24.65
N ASN A 77 -18.41 -28.42 25.93
CA ASN A 77 -19.82 -28.64 26.31
C ASN A 77 -20.80 -27.60 25.75
N ALA A 78 -20.34 -26.38 25.47
CA ALA A 78 -21.16 -25.29 24.94
C ALA A 78 -21.58 -25.46 23.46
N ASN A 79 -20.92 -26.35 22.71
CA ASN A 79 -21.12 -26.49 21.27
C ASN A 79 -21.29 -27.97 20.91
N GLN A 80 -22.52 -28.46 20.83
CA GLN A 80 -22.83 -29.85 20.47
C GLN A 80 -23.37 -29.95 19.04
N GLY A 81 -22.67 -30.68 18.17
CA GLY A 81 -23.05 -30.85 16.77
C GLY A 81 -21.86 -31.17 15.86
N VAL A 82 -22.14 -31.78 14.72
CA VAL A 82 -21.12 -32.36 13.83
C VAL A 82 -20.34 -31.32 13.02
N ASP A 83 -20.92 -30.12 12.89
CA ASP A 83 -20.33 -28.95 12.24
C ASP A 83 -20.26 -27.75 13.20
N CYS A 84 -20.07 -28.01 14.51
CA CYS A 84 -20.20 -27.03 15.58
C CYS A 84 -19.57 -25.66 15.26
N ALA A 85 -20.41 -24.61 15.22
CA ALA A 85 -19.98 -23.23 15.13
C ALA A 85 -19.17 -22.88 16.39
N GLY A 86 -17.84 -22.80 16.26
CA GLY A 86 -16.94 -22.60 17.41
C GLY A 86 -15.70 -23.49 17.40
N CYS A 87 -15.73 -24.59 16.65
CA CYS A 87 -14.76 -25.67 16.73
C CYS A 87 -13.62 -25.51 15.72
N THR A 88 -12.41 -25.91 16.10
CA THR A 88 -11.28 -26.01 15.17
C THR A 88 -11.52 -27.21 14.25
N ARG A 89 -11.85 -26.95 12.98
CA ARG A 89 -12.00 -27.96 11.92
C ARG A 89 -10.68 -28.14 11.20
N LEU A 90 -10.20 -29.38 11.13
CA LEU A 90 -9.10 -29.80 10.27
C LEU A 90 -9.65 -30.82 9.28
N GLU A 91 -9.58 -30.50 8.01
CA GLU A 91 -9.85 -31.45 6.95
C GLU A 91 -8.57 -32.16 6.55
N CYS A 92 -8.68 -33.43 6.21
CA CYS A 92 -7.67 -34.20 5.52
C CYS A 92 -8.32 -34.82 4.29
N ASP A 93 -7.73 -34.63 3.12
CA ASP A 93 -8.07 -35.35 1.90
C ASP A 93 -6.87 -36.21 1.49
N PHE A 94 -7.13 -37.50 1.23
CA PHE A 94 -6.16 -38.51 0.82
C PHE A 94 -6.49 -39.07 -0.58
N ALA A 95 -7.49 -38.51 -1.27
CA ALA A 95 -7.87 -38.89 -2.63
C ALA A 95 -6.87 -38.30 -3.65
N ASN A 96 -5.61 -38.72 -3.58
CA ASN A 96 -4.65 -38.48 -4.63
C ASN A 96 -4.30 -39.81 -5.32
N SER A 97 -4.42 -39.88 -6.64
CA SER A 97 -4.24 -41.11 -7.43
C SER A 97 -2.78 -41.57 -7.54
N ASN A 98 -1.85 -40.91 -6.85
CA ASN A 98 -0.45 -41.30 -6.76
C ASN A 98 -0.19 -41.99 -5.41
N PRO A 99 -0.01 -43.34 -5.37
CA PRO A 99 0.19 -44.11 -4.14
C PRO A 99 1.49 -43.78 -3.37
N SER A 100 2.33 -42.88 -3.91
CA SER A 100 3.56 -42.39 -3.26
C SER A 100 3.35 -41.14 -2.40
N TRP A 101 2.16 -40.52 -2.43
CA TRP A 101 1.87 -39.21 -1.84
C TRP A 101 0.58 -39.22 -1.00
N HIS A 102 0.52 -40.06 0.03
CA HIS A 102 -0.55 -40.04 1.03
C HIS A 102 -0.35 -38.93 2.08
N CYS A 103 -0.48 -37.67 1.68
CA CYS A 103 -0.32 -36.52 2.58
C CYS A 103 -1.68 -35.85 2.89
N CYS A 104 -1.99 -35.65 4.18
CA CYS A 104 -3.09 -34.78 4.63
C CYS A 104 -2.84 -33.32 4.21
N ASN A 105 -3.79 -32.70 3.52
CA ASN A 105 -3.87 -31.24 3.44
C ASN A 105 -4.64 -30.66 4.63
N LEU A 106 -3.92 -30.18 5.66
CA LEU A 106 -4.55 -29.54 6.82
C LEU A 106 -4.99 -28.11 6.48
N SER A 107 -6.30 -27.91 6.39
CA SER A 107 -6.93 -26.59 6.23
C SER A 107 -7.50 -26.13 7.57
N ARG A 108 -7.17 -24.92 8.03
CA ARG A 108 -7.82 -24.28 9.18
C ARG A 108 -8.88 -23.32 8.67
N VAL A 109 -10.15 -23.62 8.89
CA VAL A 109 -11.26 -22.73 8.52
C VAL A 109 -11.21 -21.45 9.38
N ALA A 110 -11.34 -20.28 8.75
CA ALA A 110 -11.31 -18.99 9.44
C ALA A 110 -12.51 -18.82 10.38
N GLY A 111 -12.27 -18.35 11.62
CA GLY A 111 -13.34 -17.97 12.57
C GLY A 111 -13.23 -18.43 14.03
N PHE A 112 -12.20 -19.18 14.46
CA PHE A 112 -12.27 -19.88 15.78
C PHE A 112 -11.00 -19.89 16.65
N HIS A 113 -11.20 -19.89 17.98
CA HIS A 113 -10.23 -19.63 19.08
C HIS A 113 -10.01 -20.81 20.05
N VAL A 114 -9.79 -22.04 19.57
CA VAL A 114 -9.46 -23.17 20.46
C VAL A 114 -8.07 -23.71 20.12
N GLY A 115 -7.12 -23.55 21.06
CA GLY A 115 -5.74 -24.00 20.93
C GLY A 115 -5.59 -25.51 21.17
N MET A 116 -5.54 -26.28 20.08
CA MET A 116 -5.17 -27.70 20.07
C MET A 116 -3.96 -27.91 19.17
N SER A 117 -3.12 -28.87 19.54
CA SER A 117 -2.01 -29.37 18.70
C SER A 117 -2.24 -30.85 18.39
N PHE A 118 -1.92 -31.25 17.17
CA PHE A 118 -2.02 -32.63 16.69
C PHE A 118 -0.64 -33.08 16.24
N SER A 119 -0.29 -34.34 16.48
CA SER A 119 0.93 -34.93 15.94
C SER A 119 0.64 -36.29 15.32
N TRP A 120 1.29 -36.56 14.20
CA TRP A 120 1.20 -37.81 13.45
C TRP A 120 2.55 -38.54 13.53
N THR A 121 2.53 -39.85 13.78
CA THR A 121 3.74 -40.67 13.84
C THR A 121 3.78 -41.64 12.67
N GLY A 122 4.55 -41.28 11.65
CA GLY A 122 5.02 -42.16 10.59
C GLY A 122 6.50 -41.86 10.31
N GLY A 123 7.32 -42.90 10.23
CA GLY A 123 8.78 -42.85 10.30
C GLY A 123 9.44 -42.07 9.16
N GLY A 124 9.48 -40.75 9.29
CA GLY A 124 10.14 -39.85 8.35
C GLY A 124 10.24 -38.40 8.80
N CYS A 125 9.35 -37.92 9.67
CA CYS A 125 9.49 -36.58 10.27
C CYS A 125 9.34 -36.66 11.81
N THR A 126 10.40 -36.31 12.54
CA THR A 126 10.38 -36.08 13.99
C THR A 126 10.43 -34.57 14.25
N GLY A 127 9.33 -34.01 14.74
CA GLY A 127 9.26 -32.58 15.07
C GLY A 127 9.52 -31.65 13.87
N ALA A 128 9.90 -30.41 14.16
CA ALA A 128 9.90 -29.28 13.21
C ALA A 128 10.99 -29.29 12.11
N THR A 129 11.53 -30.44 11.72
CA THR A 129 12.48 -30.53 10.59
C THR A 129 12.31 -31.84 9.83
N CYS A 130 12.06 -31.76 8.53
CA CYS A 130 12.14 -32.90 7.61
C CYS A 130 13.35 -32.68 6.67
N ARG A 131 14.28 -33.64 6.67
CA ARG A 131 15.57 -33.59 5.96
C ARG A 131 15.51 -34.55 4.77
N THR A 132 15.24 -34.04 3.57
CA THR A 132 15.88 -34.41 2.29
C THR A 132 15.27 -33.59 1.15
N SER A 133 16.05 -33.41 0.08
CA SER A 133 16.16 -32.20 -0.74
C SER A 133 15.64 -32.35 -2.18
N THR A 134 14.49 -32.98 -2.39
CA THR A 134 14.01 -33.25 -3.76
C THR A 134 12.50 -33.12 -3.86
N CYS A 135 12.02 -31.98 -4.38
CA CYS A 135 10.73 -31.87 -5.05
C CYS A 135 10.94 -31.11 -6.37
N PRO A 136 10.67 -31.71 -7.55
CA PRO A 136 10.79 -31.05 -8.84
C PRO A 136 9.64 -30.06 -9.15
N PRO A 137 9.84 -29.10 -10.07
CA PRO A 137 8.97 -27.93 -10.28
C PRO A 137 7.73 -28.13 -11.16
N SER A 138 7.40 -29.35 -11.61
CA SER A 138 6.32 -29.55 -12.60
C SER A 138 4.89 -29.42 -12.05
N ASP A 139 4.70 -29.36 -10.73
CA ASP A 139 3.38 -29.62 -10.12
C ASP A 139 2.77 -28.42 -9.38
N ALA A 140 3.28 -27.20 -9.61
CA ALA A 140 2.75 -25.99 -8.98
C ALA A 140 1.91 -25.11 -9.92
N TRP A 141 1.02 -25.70 -10.73
CA TRP A 141 -0.11 -24.96 -11.32
C TRP A 141 -1.30 -25.88 -11.62
N VAL A 142 -2.38 -25.75 -10.84
CA VAL A 142 -3.80 -25.88 -11.27
C VAL A 142 -4.64 -24.93 -10.38
N PRO A 143 -5.64 -24.20 -10.92
CA PRO A 143 -6.27 -23.03 -10.28
C PRO A 143 -7.32 -23.33 -9.20
N ASN A 144 -7.66 -22.24 -8.50
CA ASN A 144 -8.75 -22.02 -7.54
C ASN A 144 -9.95 -22.97 -7.60
N VAL A 145 -10.37 -23.43 -6.41
CA VAL A 145 -11.77 -23.76 -6.10
C VAL A 145 -12.12 -23.14 -4.75
N ASP A 146 -13.02 -22.16 -4.78
CA ASP A 146 -13.87 -21.55 -3.74
C ASP A 146 -13.49 -21.83 -2.28
N ASP A 147 -12.86 -20.93 -1.52
CA ASP A 147 -13.58 -19.85 -0.81
C ASP A 147 -12.61 -18.79 -0.22
N GLY A 148 -11.36 -18.72 -0.69
CA GLY A 148 -10.41 -17.68 -0.28
C GLY A 148 -9.91 -17.79 1.17
N SER A 149 -9.94 -18.96 1.80
CA SER A 149 -9.45 -19.12 3.18
C SER A 149 -8.38 -20.20 3.39
N SER A 150 -7.20 -20.05 2.76
CA SER A 150 -5.98 -20.66 3.30
C SER A 150 -4.70 -19.91 2.94
N LEU A 151 -3.78 -19.79 3.90
CA LEU A 151 -2.38 -19.46 3.68
C LEU A 151 -1.51 -20.47 4.43
N ARG A 152 -0.73 -21.26 3.68
CA ARG A 152 0.48 -21.88 4.20
C ARG A 152 1.60 -20.87 4.19
N PHE A 153 2.23 -20.69 5.35
CA PHE A 153 3.58 -20.16 5.46
C PHE A 153 4.56 -21.33 5.35
N CYS A 154 5.43 -21.31 4.36
CA CYS A 154 6.70 -22.03 4.39
C CYS A 154 7.80 -20.99 4.10
N PRO A 155 8.48 -20.46 5.12
CA PRO A 155 9.54 -19.48 4.92
C PRO A 155 10.85 -20.22 4.63
N ALA A 156 11.44 -20.03 3.45
CA ALA A 156 12.86 -20.28 3.24
C ALA A 156 13.50 -19.21 2.35
N SER A 157 14.35 -18.42 3.03
CA SER A 157 15.46 -17.53 2.64
C SER A 157 15.63 -17.05 1.19
N GLY A 158 15.60 -15.73 0.99
CA GLY A 158 16.02 -15.09 -0.27
C GLY A 158 15.87 -13.56 -0.42
N VAL A 159 15.50 -12.85 0.66
CA VAL A 159 15.65 -11.39 0.87
C VAL A 159 14.59 -10.47 0.22
N GLY A 160 13.55 -10.18 1.00
CA GLY A 160 12.72 -8.98 0.86
C GLY A 160 11.72 -8.88 2.02
N VAL A 161 11.52 -7.68 2.58
CA VAL A 161 10.41 -7.44 3.50
C VAL A 161 9.12 -7.56 2.70
N ARG A 162 8.31 -8.58 2.98
CA ARG A 162 6.98 -8.70 2.39
C ARG A 162 6.07 -7.71 3.11
N LEU A 163 6.09 -6.48 2.65
CA LEU A 163 5.21 -5.44 3.14
C LEU A 163 3.80 -5.72 2.66
N ILE A 164 2.83 -5.71 3.58
CA ILE A 164 1.39 -5.85 3.32
C ILE A 164 0.94 -4.85 2.23
N VAL A 165 1.66 -3.73 2.13
CA VAL A 165 1.55 -2.68 1.11
C VAL A 165 1.65 -3.23 -0.33
N ASN A 166 2.60 -4.14 -0.58
CA ASN A 166 2.91 -4.67 -1.93
C ASN A 166 1.92 -5.78 -2.37
N SER A 167 1.36 -6.56 -1.44
CA SER A 167 0.46 -7.68 -1.80
C SER A 167 -1.01 -7.28 -1.99
N ARG A 168 -1.39 -6.05 -1.65
CA ARG A 168 -2.81 -5.66 -1.57
C ARG A 168 -3.16 -4.31 -2.20
N TYR A 169 -2.25 -3.34 -2.13
CA TYR A 169 -2.64 -1.95 -2.38
C TYR A 169 -1.81 -1.25 -3.46
N ALA A 170 -0.49 -1.50 -3.51
CA ALA A 170 0.41 -0.78 -4.41
C ALA A 170 0.19 -1.17 -5.88
N SER A 171 0.43 -0.23 -6.78
CA SER A 171 0.32 -0.50 -8.21
C SER A 171 1.40 -1.45 -8.71
N LYS A 172 1.09 -2.18 -9.77
CA LYS A 172 2.02 -3.14 -10.38
C LYS A 172 3.31 -2.46 -10.84
N GLU A 173 3.21 -1.23 -11.33
CA GLU A 173 4.33 -0.43 -11.83
C GLU A 173 5.31 -0.08 -10.70
N MET A 174 4.80 0.49 -9.59
CA MET A 174 5.65 0.86 -8.45
C MET A 174 6.22 -0.38 -7.75
N SER A 175 5.42 -1.44 -7.61
CA SER A 175 5.87 -2.72 -7.06
C SER A 175 6.92 -3.41 -7.92
N HIS A 176 6.79 -3.33 -9.26
CA HIS A 176 7.79 -3.86 -10.19
C HIS A 176 9.10 -3.08 -10.08
N LEU A 177 9.04 -1.75 -9.95
CA LEU A 177 10.21 -0.89 -9.81
C LEU A 177 11.09 -1.27 -8.60
N PHE A 178 10.47 -1.53 -7.45
CA PHE A 178 11.19 -1.97 -6.24
C PHE A 178 11.36 -3.50 -6.13
N SER A 179 11.10 -4.26 -7.20
CA SER A 179 11.27 -5.72 -7.21
C SER A 179 12.74 -6.13 -7.28
N GLY A 180 13.04 -7.36 -6.82
CA GLY A 180 14.37 -7.95 -7.00
C GLY A 180 14.76 -8.05 -8.48
N ALA A 181 13.81 -8.37 -9.36
CA ALA A 181 14.05 -8.43 -10.80
C ALA A 181 14.50 -7.09 -11.38
N MET A 182 13.82 -5.99 -11.05
CA MET A 182 14.22 -4.67 -11.53
C MET A 182 15.55 -4.22 -10.93
N ARG A 183 15.79 -4.50 -9.64
CA ARG A 183 17.08 -4.20 -8.99
C ARG A 183 18.25 -4.86 -9.72
N PHE A 184 18.17 -6.17 -9.96
CA PHE A 184 19.27 -6.90 -10.59
C PHE A 184 19.38 -6.63 -12.09
N HIS A 185 18.26 -6.36 -12.77
CA HIS A 185 18.27 -5.82 -14.13
C HIS A 185 19.05 -4.51 -14.20
N THR A 186 18.78 -3.60 -13.27
CA THR A 186 19.47 -2.31 -13.18
C THR A 186 20.96 -2.48 -12.92
N TRP A 187 21.37 -3.44 -12.08
CA TRP A 187 22.79 -3.76 -11.86
C TRP A 187 23.47 -4.26 -13.13
N ARG A 188 22.83 -5.16 -13.89
CA ARG A 188 23.37 -5.62 -15.18
C ARG A 188 23.47 -4.49 -16.21
N LYS A 189 22.49 -3.59 -16.24
CA LYS A 189 22.53 -2.38 -17.07
C LYS A 189 23.69 -1.46 -16.67
N LEU A 190 23.95 -1.29 -15.36
CA LEU A 190 25.09 -0.52 -14.85
C LEU A 190 26.42 -1.14 -15.26
N TRP A 191 26.59 -2.46 -15.13
CA TRP A 191 27.81 -3.13 -15.58
C TRP A 191 28.01 -3.05 -17.09
N LEU A 192 26.93 -3.19 -17.88
CA LEU A 192 26.99 -3.05 -19.34
C LEU A 192 27.50 -1.65 -19.73
N ASN A 193 26.92 -0.61 -19.16
CA ASN A 193 27.32 0.77 -19.48
C ASN A 193 28.72 1.11 -18.96
N LEU A 194 29.17 0.48 -17.86
CA LEU A 194 30.57 0.58 -17.42
C LEU A 194 31.50 0.01 -18.48
N ALA A 195 31.24 -1.23 -18.94
CA ALA A 195 32.07 -1.89 -19.93
C ALA A 195 32.08 -1.15 -21.29
N ILE A 196 30.95 -0.57 -21.69
CA ILE A 196 30.87 0.29 -22.90
C ILE A 196 31.78 1.52 -22.73
N ALA A 197 31.67 2.25 -21.62
CA ALA A 197 32.45 3.46 -21.41
C ALA A 197 33.95 3.17 -21.23
N GLU A 198 34.30 2.08 -20.54
CA GLU A 198 35.68 1.60 -20.42
C GLU A 198 36.28 1.22 -21.78
N LYS A 199 35.49 0.59 -22.65
CA LYS A 199 35.92 0.25 -24.01
C LYS A 199 36.15 1.50 -24.87
N GLU A 200 35.23 2.48 -24.80
CA GLU A 200 35.37 3.75 -25.51
C GLU A 200 36.63 4.52 -25.06
N LEU A 201 37.11 4.26 -23.85
CA LEU A 201 38.35 4.82 -23.28
C LEU A 201 39.58 3.90 -23.43
N GLU A 202 39.49 2.96 -24.38
CA GLU A 202 40.58 2.10 -24.86
C GLU A 202 41.00 0.97 -23.90
N LEU A 203 40.17 0.61 -22.91
CA LEU A 203 40.40 -0.64 -22.17
C LEU A 203 40.09 -1.87 -23.06
N PRO A 204 40.87 -2.96 -22.93
CA PRO A 204 40.76 -4.15 -23.79
C PRO A 204 39.51 -4.97 -23.48
N ILE A 205 38.36 -4.50 -23.94
CA ILE A 205 37.04 -5.11 -23.76
C ILE A 205 36.52 -5.68 -25.10
N PRO A 206 36.37 -7.01 -25.22
CA PRO A 206 35.88 -7.64 -26.45
C PRO A 206 34.44 -7.22 -26.81
N ASP A 207 34.14 -7.02 -28.10
CA ASP A 207 32.75 -6.79 -28.58
C ASP A 207 31.79 -7.90 -28.16
N ALA A 208 32.27 -9.15 -28.20
CA ALA A 208 31.50 -10.30 -27.77
C ALA A 208 31.07 -10.21 -26.29
N ALA A 209 31.86 -9.56 -25.43
CA ALA A 209 31.51 -9.38 -24.03
C ALA A 209 30.32 -8.42 -23.88
N ILE A 210 30.36 -7.27 -24.56
CA ILE A 210 29.27 -6.29 -24.57
C ILE A 210 27.99 -6.89 -25.14
N ALA A 211 28.09 -7.63 -26.25
CA ALA A 211 26.94 -8.32 -26.85
C ALA A 211 26.30 -9.33 -25.88
N GLN A 212 27.10 -10.22 -25.27
CA GLN A 212 26.60 -11.19 -24.30
C GLN A 212 25.95 -10.53 -23.07
N MET A 213 26.52 -9.43 -22.58
CA MET A 213 25.93 -8.67 -21.47
C MET A 213 24.59 -8.04 -21.85
N SER A 214 24.50 -7.45 -23.05
CA SER A 214 23.28 -6.82 -23.58
C SER A 214 22.15 -7.84 -23.76
N ASP A 215 22.46 -9.04 -24.23
CA ASP A 215 21.47 -10.10 -24.45
C ASP A 215 20.96 -10.72 -23.14
N ASN A 216 21.68 -10.54 -22.03
CA ASN A 216 21.41 -11.17 -20.73
C ASN A 216 21.10 -10.16 -19.62
N LEU A 217 20.47 -9.02 -19.91
CA LEU A 217 20.15 -8.02 -18.88
C LEU A 217 19.06 -8.45 -17.89
N TRP A 218 18.14 -9.32 -18.28
CA TRP A 218 17.08 -9.85 -17.40
C TRP A 218 17.48 -11.20 -16.82
N LEU A 219 17.14 -11.42 -15.55
CA LEU A 219 17.42 -12.68 -14.86
C LEU A 219 16.31 -13.70 -15.13
N THR A 220 16.69 -14.94 -15.43
CA THR A 220 15.78 -16.09 -15.42
C THR A 220 15.67 -16.69 -14.02
N GLU A 221 14.65 -17.51 -13.77
CA GLU A 221 14.44 -18.19 -12.48
C GLU A 221 15.67 -19.02 -12.04
N ASP A 222 16.29 -19.74 -12.97
CA ASP A 222 17.53 -20.46 -12.72
C ASP A 222 18.67 -19.53 -12.27
N GLN A 223 18.79 -18.35 -12.87
CA GLN A 223 19.80 -17.37 -12.50
C GLN A 223 19.55 -16.80 -11.10
N PHE A 224 18.29 -16.61 -10.69
CA PHE A 224 17.97 -16.24 -9.31
C PHE A 224 18.41 -17.32 -8.31
N THR A 225 18.20 -18.60 -8.65
CA THR A 225 18.63 -19.72 -7.82
C THR A 225 20.15 -19.75 -7.65
N ILE A 226 20.89 -19.63 -8.76
CA ILE A 226 22.36 -19.56 -8.74
C ILE A 226 22.85 -18.37 -7.91
N ALA A 227 22.24 -17.20 -8.07
CA ALA A 227 22.60 -16.02 -7.28
C ALA A 227 22.37 -16.23 -5.77
N ALA A 228 21.25 -16.83 -5.38
CA ALA A 228 20.95 -17.12 -3.98
C ALA A 228 21.93 -18.14 -3.36
N GLU A 229 22.31 -19.18 -4.12
CA GLU A 229 23.33 -20.15 -3.70
C GLU A 229 24.70 -19.51 -3.52
N GLU A 230 25.10 -18.66 -4.47
CA GLU A 230 26.38 -17.93 -4.40
C GLU A 230 26.38 -16.88 -3.29
N GLU A 231 25.25 -16.20 -3.03
CA GLU A 231 25.13 -15.25 -1.91
C GLU A 231 25.27 -15.99 -0.57
N LYS A 232 24.64 -17.17 -0.43
CA LYS A 232 24.77 -18.00 0.77
C LYS A 232 26.21 -18.44 1.02
N LYS A 233 26.96 -18.71 -0.04
CA LYS A 233 28.38 -19.11 0.00
C LYS A 233 29.30 -17.93 0.30
N ARG A 234 29.12 -16.80 -0.39
CA ARG A 234 30.03 -15.63 -0.35
C ARG A 234 29.67 -14.61 0.71
N ARG A 235 28.44 -14.66 1.24
CA ARG A 235 27.88 -13.67 2.17
C ARG A 235 27.93 -12.23 1.61
N HIS A 236 27.82 -12.12 0.29
CA HIS A 236 27.88 -10.84 -0.43
C HIS A 236 26.98 -10.90 -1.68
N ASP A 237 25.93 -10.09 -1.70
CA ASP A 237 24.91 -10.04 -2.75
C ASP A 237 25.49 -9.60 -4.11
N VAL A 238 26.21 -8.47 -4.17
CA VAL A 238 26.80 -7.99 -5.43
C VAL A 238 27.75 -9.02 -6.04
N MET A 239 28.66 -9.60 -5.25
CA MET A 239 29.61 -10.59 -5.78
C MET A 239 28.94 -11.88 -6.23
N ALA A 240 27.84 -12.29 -5.59
CA ALA A 240 27.03 -13.39 -6.08
C ALA A 240 26.46 -13.07 -7.47
N HIS A 241 25.90 -11.88 -7.65
CA HIS A 241 25.36 -11.45 -8.93
C HIS A 241 26.43 -11.21 -10.01
N VAL A 242 27.65 -10.78 -9.66
CA VAL A 242 28.79 -10.73 -10.59
C VAL A 242 29.10 -12.13 -11.11
N HIS A 243 29.17 -13.12 -10.22
CA HIS A 243 29.42 -14.51 -10.61
C HIS A 243 28.30 -15.04 -11.52
N THR A 244 27.04 -14.89 -11.09
CA THR A 244 25.86 -15.31 -11.87
C THR A 244 25.78 -14.62 -13.23
N PHE A 245 26.23 -13.37 -13.36
CA PHE A 245 26.23 -12.70 -14.65
C PHE A 245 27.37 -13.23 -15.54
N GLY A 246 28.53 -13.53 -14.97
CA GLY A 246 29.64 -14.15 -15.67
C GLY A 246 29.35 -15.57 -16.19
N THR A 247 28.46 -16.34 -15.54
CA THR A 247 28.09 -17.68 -16.05
C THR A 247 27.28 -17.62 -17.34
N VAL A 248 26.51 -16.54 -17.55
CA VAL A 248 25.67 -16.34 -18.75
C VAL A 248 26.29 -15.41 -19.79
N ALA A 249 27.33 -14.67 -19.40
CA ALA A 249 28.21 -13.91 -20.30
C ALA A 249 29.69 -14.27 -20.08
N PRO A 250 30.14 -15.47 -20.52
CA PRO A 250 31.50 -15.95 -20.25
C PRO A 250 32.61 -15.06 -20.82
N ALA A 251 32.36 -14.40 -21.96
CA ALA A 251 33.33 -13.45 -22.55
C ALA A 251 33.45 -12.17 -21.71
N ALA A 252 32.41 -11.83 -20.94
CA ALA A 252 32.39 -10.69 -20.05
C ALA A 252 32.83 -11.02 -18.61
N ALA A 253 32.83 -12.29 -18.21
CA ALA A 253 33.15 -12.69 -16.83
C ALA A 253 34.45 -12.08 -16.24
N PRO A 254 35.55 -11.94 -17.00
CA PRO A 254 36.78 -11.31 -16.48
C PRO A 254 36.71 -9.79 -16.32
N ILE A 255 35.75 -9.12 -16.97
CA ILE A 255 35.65 -7.65 -17.03
C ILE A 255 34.43 -7.09 -16.28
N ILE A 256 33.45 -7.93 -15.93
CA ILE A 256 32.31 -7.47 -15.13
C ILE A 256 32.83 -6.91 -13.81
N HIS A 257 32.43 -5.68 -13.50
CA HIS A 257 32.81 -4.96 -12.28
C HIS A 257 34.27 -4.49 -12.22
N LEU A 258 34.98 -4.43 -13.36
CA LEU A 258 36.36 -3.94 -13.45
C LEU A 258 36.49 -2.54 -12.82
N GLY A 259 37.46 -2.37 -11.91
CA GLY A 259 37.74 -1.09 -11.22
C GLY A 259 36.69 -0.62 -10.21
N ALA A 260 35.48 -1.18 -10.24
CA ALA A 260 34.37 -0.74 -9.42
C ALA A 260 34.35 -1.37 -8.01
N THR A 261 33.53 -0.77 -7.14
CA THR A 261 33.17 -1.31 -5.82
C THR A 261 31.69 -1.65 -5.82
N SER A 262 31.19 -2.46 -4.88
CA SER A 262 29.78 -2.85 -4.74
C SER A 262 28.80 -1.66 -4.85
N CYS A 263 29.19 -0.50 -4.29
CA CYS A 263 28.40 0.74 -4.36
C CYS A 263 28.24 1.32 -5.77
N TYR A 264 29.05 0.91 -6.74
CA TYR A 264 28.82 1.28 -8.13
C TYR A 264 27.46 0.77 -8.62
N VAL A 265 27.06 -0.46 -8.29
CA VAL A 265 25.76 -0.99 -8.74
C VAL A 265 24.63 -0.73 -7.76
N THR A 266 24.90 -0.81 -6.45
CA THR A 266 23.84 -0.65 -5.44
C THR A 266 23.37 0.80 -5.35
N ASP A 267 24.29 1.75 -5.18
CA ASP A 267 23.92 3.16 -4.96
C ASP A 267 23.45 3.85 -6.25
N ASN A 268 24.10 3.61 -7.39
CA ASN A 268 23.61 4.13 -8.67
C ASN A 268 22.27 3.48 -9.06
N GLY A 269 22.11 2.19 -8.76
CA GLY A 269 20.83 1.49 -8.95
C GLY A 269 19.74 2.12 -8.12
N ASP A 270 19.97 2.36 -6.83
CA ASP A 270 19.00 3.04 -5.95
C ASP A 270 18.64 4.44 -6.49
N LEU A 271 19.62 5.25 -6.94
CA LEU A 271 19.36 6.59 -7.51
C LEU A 271 18.50 6.55 -8.79
N ILE A 272 18.71 5.56 -9.67
CA ILE A 272 17.86 5.32 -10.85
C ILE A 272 16.42 5.02 -10.39
N LEU A 273 16.26 4.07 -9.47
CA LEU A 273 14.94 3.66 -8.98
C LEU A 273 14.22 4.81 -8.27
N LEU A 274 14.93 5.62 -7.48
CA LEU A 274 14.37 6.81 -6.84
C LEU A 274 13.82 7.81 -7.86
N ARG A 275 14.59 8.10 -8.92
CA ARG A 275 14.20 9.06 -9.95
C ARG A 275 13.01 8.57 -10.77
N GLU A 276 13.02 7.29 -11.17
CA GLU A 276 11.90 6.65 -11.86
C GLU A 276 10.65 6.57 -10.98
N ALA A 277 10.80 6.32 -9.68
CA ALA A 277 9.69 6.30 -8.74
C ALA A 277 9.06 7.70 -8.58
N CYS A 278 9.88 8.75 -8.52
CA CYS A 278 9.39 10.13 -8.54
C CYS A 278 8.63 10.42 -9.85
N ASP A 279 9.13 9.99 -11.00
CA ASP A 279 8.46 10.19 -12.30
C ASP A 279 7.06 9.55 -12.33
N LEU A 280 6.93 8.32 -11.79
CA LEU A 280 5.64 7.65 -11.64
C LEU A 280 4.67 8.42 -10.72
N LEU A 281 5.14 8.89 -9.56
CA LEU A 281 4.31 9.64 -8.62
C LEU A 281 3.89 11.00 -9.18
N LEU A 282 4.78 11.71 -9.86
CA LEU A 282 4.50 13.02 -10.46
C LEU A 282 3.40 12.93 -11.53
N ALA A 283 3.47 11.93 -12.39
CA ALA A 283 2.43 11.69 -13.41
C ALA A 283 1.06 11.46 -12.76
N ARG A 284 0.98 10.64 -11.69
CA ARG A 284 -0.28 10.38 -10.98
C ARG A 284 -0.79 11.59 -10.20
N LEU A 285 0.11 12.33 -9.56
CA LEU A 285 -0.23 13.56 -8.85
C LEU A 285 -0.82 14.61 -9.80
N ALA A 286 -0.27 14.75 -11.00
CA ALA A 286 -0.83 15.63 -12.03
C ALA A 286 -2.26 15.22 -12.44
N VAL A 287 -2.54 13.92 -12.56
CA VAL A 287 -3.89 13.40 -12.82
C VAL A 287 -4.85 13.73 -11.67
N VAL A 288 -4.44 13.51 -10.42
CA VAL A 288 -5.24 13.88 -9.22
C VAL A 288 -5.61 15.36 -9.23
N ILE A 289 -4.64 16.24 -9.53
CA ILE A 289 -4.88 17.69 -9.62
C ILE A 289 -5.86 18.02 -10.74
N ASP A 290 -5.74 17.39 -11.91
CA ASP A 290 -6.67 17.57 -13.03
C ASP A 290 -8.12 17.16 -12.65
N ARG A 291 -8.31 15.97 -12.07
CA ARG A 291 -9.63 15.50 -11.63
C ARG A 291 -10.28 16.46 -10.64
N LEU A 292 -9.49 16.93 -9.67
CA LEU A 292 -9.97 17.88 -8.68
C LEU A 292 -10.29 19.26 -9.29
N SER A 293 -9.54 19.68 -10.30
CA SER A 293 -9.76 20.93 -11.02
C SER A 293 -11.05 20.90 -11.81
N ASN A 294 -11.36 19.77 -12.44
CA ASN A 294 -12.63 19.55 -13.13
C ASN A 294 -13.81 19.62 -12.15
N PHE A 295 -13.70 18.96 -10.98
CA PHE A 295 -14.68 19.05 -9.91
C PHE A 295 -14.85 20.50 -9.40
N ALA A 296 -13.74 21.21 -9.18
CA ALA A 296 -13.77 22.59 -8.73
C ALA A 296 -14.50 23.51 -9.73
N LYS A 297 -14.26 23.30 -11.03
CA LYS A 297 -14.90 24.04 -12.11
C LYS A 297 -16.40 23.76 -12.21
N GLU A 298 -16.80 22.49 -12.11
CA GLU A 298 -18.21 22.07 -12.13
C GLU A 298 -19.01 22.75 -11.00
N TYR A 299 -18.47 22.72 -9.78
CA TYR A 299 -19.14 23.24 -8.59
C TYR A 299 -18.72 24.66 -8.19
N ARG A 300 -18.10 25.42 -9.11
CA ARG A 300 -17.50 26.75 -8.84
C ARG A 300 -18.46 27.75 -8.22
N ALA A 301 -19.74 27.70 -8.60
CA ALA A 301 -20.77 28.64 -8.17
C ALA A 301 -21.82 28.03 -7.22
N MET A 302 -21.64 26.78 -6.77
CA MET A 302 -22.58 26.12 -5.85
C MET A 302 -22.32 26.56 -4.41
N PRO A 303 -23.22 27.34 -3.76
CA PRO A 303 -23.00 27.78 -2.38
C PRO A 303 -22.97 26.59 -1.41
N THR A 304 -22.09 26.66 -0.42
CA THR A 304 -22.00 25.73 0.72
C THR A 304 -21.64 26.53 1.98
N LEU A 305 -22.03 26.01 3.14
CA LEU A 305 -21.71 26.64 4.42
C LEU A 305 -20.21 26.65 4.63
N GLY A 306 -19.63 27.81 4.97
CA GLY A 306 -18.22 27.91 5.36
C GLY A 306 -18.01 27.37 6.77
N PHE A 307 -16.81 26.89 7.07
CA PHE A 307 -16.48 26.36 8.39
C PHE A 307 -15.16 26.94 8.90
N THR A 308 -15.20 27.57 10.06
CA THR A 308 -14.03 27.96 10.87
C THR A 308 -14.24 27.41 12.27
N HIS A 309 -13.26 26.69 12.84
CA HIS A 309 -13.45 25.90 14.07
C HIS A 309 -14.58 24.85 13.96
N PHE A 310 -14.88 24.43 12.73
CA PHE A 310 -16.05 23.60 12.42
C PHE A 310 -17.39 24.18 12.89
N GLN A 311 -17.44 25.51 13.10
CA GLN A 311 -18.66 26.28 13.33
C GLN A 311 -19.13 26.93 12.01
N PRO A 312 -20.46 27.14 11.85
CA PRO A 312 -21.02 27.87 10.73
C PRO A 312 -20.34 29.23 10.53
N ALA A 313 -19.84 29.49 9.33
CA ALA A 313 -19.22 30.74 8.92
C ALA A 313 -19.75 31.18 7.55
N GLN A 314 -19.35 32.39 7.11
CA GLN A 314 -19.74 32.95 5.82
C GLN A 314 -19.66 31.94 4.68
N LEU A 315 -20.64 31.99 3.78
CA LEU A 315 -20.74 31.00 2.71
C LEU A 315 -19.50 31.03 1.81
N THR A 316 -19.16 29.85 1.30
CA THR A 316 -18.22 29.67 0.22
C THR A 316 -18.90 28.87 -0.89
N THR A 317 -18.15 28.36 -1.86
CA THR A 317 -18.69 27.39 -2.83
C THR A 317 -18.01 26.05 -2.70
N VAL A 318 -18.70 24.99 -3.12
CA VAL A 318 -18.14 23.63 -3.14
C VAL A 318 -16.86 23.62 -4.00
N GLY A 319 -16.89 24.26 -5.17
CA GLY A 319 -15.70 24.41 -6.00
C GLY A 319 -14.59 25.23 -5.36
N LYS A 320 -14.92 26.35 -4.68
CA LYS A 320 -13.92 27.15 -3.95
C LYS A 320 -13.26 26.37 -2.81
N ARG A 321 -14.00 25.50 -2.11
CA ARG A 321 -13.42 24.58 -1.12
C ARG A 321 -12.44 23.61 -1.78
N ALA A 322 -12.79 23.04 -2.92
CA ALA A 322 -11.89 22.17 -3.68
C ALA A 322 -10.58 22.89 -4.09
N THR A 323 -10.63 24.18 -4.43
CA THR A 323 -9.39 24.96 -4.68
C THR A 323 -8.48 25.10 -3.47
N LEU A 324 -8.95 24.88 -2.23
CA LEU A 324 -8.09 24.89 -1.06
C LEU A 324 -7.23 23.62 -0.98
N TRP A 325 -7.78 22.48 -1.39
CA TRP A 325 -7.06 21.21 -1.52
C TRP A 325 -6.07 21.25 -2.69
N ILE A 326 -6.38 22.01 -3.74
CA ILE A 326 -5.42 22.25 -4.83
C ILE A 326 -4.34 23.28 -4.40
N GLN A 327 -4.72 24.41 -3.77
CA GLN A 327 -3.77 25.46 -3.36
C GLN A 327 -4.19 26.42 -2.20
N ALA A 328 -5.29 27.17 -2.28
CA ALA A 328 -5.28 28.60 -1.86
C ALA A 328 -5.21 29.00 -0.35
N SER A 329 -5.22 28.10 0.64
CA SER A 329 -4.93 28.50 2.05
C SER A 329 -4.21 27.46 2.90
N HIS A 330 -4.12 26.22 2.40
CA HIS A 330 -3.42 25.11 3.05
C HIS A 330 -2.41 24.41 2.11
N ASN A 331 -2.36 24.84 0.84
CA ASN A 331 -1.44 24.46 -0.24
C ASN A 331 -0.79 23.08 -0.16
N GLU A 332 -1.46 22.12 -0.79
CA GLU A 332 -1.12 20.74 -0.61
C GLU A 332 -0.57 20.17 -1.93
N LEU A 333 -1.43 19.95 -2.93
CA LEU A 333 -1.02 19.17 -4.11
C LEU A 333 -0.08 19.90 -5.09
N LEU A 334 -0.27 21.20 -5.37
CA LEU A 334 0.64 21.91 -6.30
C LEU A 334 2.03 22.16 -5.69
N TRP A 335 2.10 22.31 -4.36
CA TRP A 335 3.39 22.37 -3.67
C TRP A 335 4.05 21.01 -3.58
N ASP A 336 3.29 19.93 -3.38
CA ASP A 336 3.83 18.58 -3.46
C ASP A 336 4.35 18.29 -4.88
N LEU A 337 3.64 18.71 -5.93
CA LEU A 337 4.08 18.57 -7.32
C LEU A 337 5.41 19.31 -7.55
N ARG A 338 5.53 20.55 -7.04
CA ARG A 338 6.77 21.32 -7.06
C ARG A 338 7.89 20.63 -6.28
N ASN A 339 7.61 20.21 -5.05
CA ASN A 339 8.62 19.65 -4.13
C ASN A 339 9.15 18.31 -4.62
N ILE A 340 8.26 17.43 -5.10
CA ILE A 340 8.64 16.15 -5.69
C ILE A 340 9.37 16.39 -7.02
N SER A 341 8.94 17.35 -7.86
CA SER A 341 9.66 17.69 -9.10
C SER A 341 11.09 18.16 -8.78
N ARG A 342 11.23 19.06 -7.81
CA ARG A 342 12.54 19.55 -7.36
C ARG A 342 13.41 18.39 -6.85
N ALA A 343 12.88 17.57 -5.94
CA ALA A 343 13.62 16.42 -5.44
C ALA A 343 14.04 15.47 -6.56
N ARG A 344 13.15 15.20 -7.53
CA ARG A 344 13.45 14.38 -8.71
C ARG A 344 14.59 14.96 -9.55
N ASP A 345 14.56 16.27 -9.82
CA ASP A 345 15.53 16.94 -10.67
C ASP A 345 16.89 17.19 -9.97
N ASP A 346 16.89 17.28 -8.63
CA ASP A 346 18.09 17.42 -7.81
C ASP A 346 18.85 16.08 -7.60
N ILE A 347 18.24 14.92 -7.91
CA ILE A 347 18.92 13.62 -7.83
C ILE A 347 20.00 13.52 -8.92
N GLY A 348 21.25 13.64 -8.49
CA GLY A 348 22.43 13.34 -9.29
C GLY A 348 22.85 11.86 -9.25
N PHE A 349 23.81 11.52 -10.11
CA PHE A 349 24.39 10.18 -10.17
C PHE A 349 25.58 10.05 -9.21
N ARG A 350 25.81 8.87 -8.61
CA ARG A 350 27.07 8.64 -7.85
C ARG A 350 28.25 8.53 -8.81
N GLY A 351 28.08 7.78 -9.89
CA GLY A 351 29.13 7.53 -10.86
C GLY A 351 30.16 6.49 -10.41
N VAL A 352 31.36 6.55 -10.99
CA VAL A 352 32.49 5.66 -10.73
C VAL A 352 33.47 6.31 -9.75
N LYS A 353 33.25 6.07 -8.45
CA LYS A 353 33.98 6.76 -7.37
C LYS A 353 34.97 5.89 -6.58
N GLY A 354 35.01 4.58 -6.85
CA GLY A 354 35.81 3.62 -6.08
C GLY A 354 35.32 3.44 -4.64
N THR A 355 36.14 2.81 -3.79
CA THR A 355 35.75 2.36 -2.44
C THR A 355 35.61 3.48 -1.42
N THR A 356 36.34 4.59 -1.57
CA THR A 356 36.35 5.72 -0.62
C THR A 356 36.11 7.07 -1.29
N GLY A 357 35.64 7.07 -2.54
CA GLY A 357 35.34 8.30 -3.28
C GLY A 357 36.51 8.85 -4.11
N THR A 358 37.71 8.28 -3.96
CA THR A 358 38.96 8.82 -4.56
C THR A 358 39.27 8.31 -5.95
N GLN A 359 38.49 7.36 -6.48
CA GLN A 359 38.69 6.79 -7.82
C GLN A 359 40.04 6.08 -8.04
N ALA A 360 40.78 5.76 -6.97
CA ALA A 360 42.14 5.21 -7.05
C ALA A 360 42.24 3.93 -7.90
N SER A 361 41.25 3.04 -7.85
CA SER A 361 41.21 1.82 -8.67
C SER A 361 41.14 2.12 -10.17
N PHE A 362 40.32 3.10 -10.56
CA PHE A 362 40.21 3.54 -11.95
C PHE A 362 41.45 4.29 -12.40
N LEU A 363 42.05 5.12 -11.54
CA LEU A 363 43.30 5.81 -11.84
C LEU A 363 44.43 4.80 -12.13
N THR A 364 44.52 3.73 -11.35
CA THR A 364 45.47 2.63 -11.62
C THR A 364 45.14 1.90 -12.93
N LEU A 365 43.87 1.67 -13.25
CA LEU A 365 43.46 1.03 -14.51
C LEU A 365 43.82 1.84 -15.76
N PHE A 366 43.89 3.17 -15.62
CA PHE A 366 44.29 4.09 -16.69
C PHE A 366 45.72 4.59 -16.53
N ASP A 367 46.61 3.83 -15.88
CA ASP A 367 48.04 4.14 -15.75
C ASP A 367 48.35 5.56 -15.21
N GLY A 368 47.49 6.10 -14.35
CA GLY A 368 47.63 7.45 -13.79
C GLY A 368 47.00 8.57 -14.61
N ASP A 369 46.27 8.26 -15.69
CA ASP A 369 45.58 9.24 -16.52
C ASP A 369 44.30 9.75 -15.84
N HIS A 370 44.38 10.95 -15.27
CA HIS A 370 43.26 11.62 -14.61
C HIS A 370 42.16 12.04 -15.59
N GLU A 371 42.49 12.39 -16.84
CA GLU A 371 41.50 12.84 -17.83
C GLU A 371 40.60 11.69 -18.25
N LYS A 372 41.16 10.49 -18.43
CA LYS A 372 40.38 9.27 -18.69
C LYS A 372 39.45 8.90 -17.54
N VAL A 373 39.89 9.05 -16.28
CA VAL A 373 39.02 8.81 -15.12
C VAL A 373 37.84 9.78 -15.08
N VAL A 374 38.08 11.07 -15.33
CA VAL A 374 37.01 12.08 -15.41
C VAL A 374 36.07 11.80 -16.59
N ALA A 375 36.63 11.41 -17.74
CA ALA A 375 35.86 11.05 -18.92
C ALA A 375 34.98 9.81 -18.66
N LEU A 376 35.48 8.80 -17.95
CA LEU A 376 34.72 7.60 -17.60
C LEU A 376 33.50 7.95 -16.74
N ASP A 377 33.71 8.76 -15.70
CA ASP A 377 32.63 9.17 -14.79
C ASP A 377 31.55 9.97 -15.52
N LYS A 378 31.96 10.92 -16.36
CA LYS A 378 31.05 11.69 -17.21
C LYS A 378 30.29 10.78 -18.18
N ARG A 379 30.99 9.86 -18.84
CA ARG A 379 30.40 9.02 -19.89
C ARG A 379 29.38 8.04 -19.33
N VAL A 380 29.67 7.36 -18.22
CA VAL A 380 28.71 6.45 -17.58
C VAL A 380 27.46 7.22 -17.10
N THR A 381 27.66 8.44 -16.59
CA THR A 381 26.57 9.33 -16.17
C THR A 381 25.65 9.70 -17.33
N GLU A 382 26.22 10.07 -18.48
CA GLU A 382 25.48 10.37 -19.71
C GLU A 382 24.73 9.14 -20.25
N LEU A 383 25.38 7.98 -20.31
CA LEU A 383 24.79 6.73 -20.79
C LEU A 383 23.57 6.30 -19.98
N LEU A 384 23.54 6.62 -18.68
CA LEU A 384 22.41 6.35 -17.80
C LEU A 384 21.44 7.52 -17.66
N GLY A 385 21.61 8.57 -18.47
CA GLY A 385 20.67 9.67 -18.60
C GLY A 385 20.61 10.56 -17.36
N PHE A 386 21.72 10.74 -16.64
CA PHE A 386 21.82 11.73 -15.56
C PHE A 386 22.47 13.02 -16.08
N PRO A 387 21.98 14.20 -15.65
CA PRO A 387 22.56 15.47 -16.07
C PRO A 387 23.93 15.74 -15.43
N PHE A 388 24.19 15.17 -14.24
CA PHE A 388 25.45 15.31 -13.52
C PHE A 388 25.71 14.13 -12.59
N ALA A 389 26.99 13.92 -12.28
CA ALA A 389 27.43 13.08 -11.17
C ALA A 389 27.87 13.95 -9.99
N TYR A 390 27.76 13.41 -8.78
CA TYR A 390 28.25 14.09 -7.60
C TYR A 390 29.78 14.28 -7.69
N PRO A 391 30.29 15.51 -7.54
CA PRO A 391 31.72 15.78 -7.71
C PRO A 391 32.55 15.26 -6.53
N VAL A 392 31.97 15.21 -5.33
CA VAL A 392 32.61 14.72 -4.11
C VAL A 392 31.68 13.72 -3.45
N THR A 393 32.16 12.49 -3.32
CA THR A 393 31.46 11.43 -2.60
C THR A 393 32.44 10.73 -1.69
N SER A 394 31.90 9.94 -0.77
CA SER A 394 32.65 8.92 -0.06
C SER A 394 32.52 7.59 -0.80
N GLN A 395 32.39 6.47 -0.08
CA GLN A 395 32.01 5.20 -0.67
C GLN A 395 30.62 5.25 -1.34
N THR A 396 29.71 6.10 -0.86
CA THR A 396 28.30 6.18 -1.26
C THR A 396 27.94 7.57 -1.76
N TYR A 397 26.77 7.72 -2.37
CA TYR A 397 26.15 9.06 -2.38
C TYR A 397 25.79 9.45 -0.94
N SER A 398 25.70 10.74 -0.65
CA SER A 398 25.35 11.21 0.70
C SER A 398 23.94 10.78 1.08
N ARG A 399 23.77 10.09 2.21
CA ARG A 399 22.43 9.67 2.71
C ARG A 399 21.52 10.84 3.05
N LYS A 400 22.03 12.08 3.02
CA LYS A 400 21.21 13.29 3.03
C LYS A 400 20.24 13.36 1.84
N ILE A 401 20.61 12.80 0.68
CA ILE A 401 19.74 12.73 -0.50
C ILE A 401 18.49 11.89 -0.19
N ASP A 402 18.60 10.83 0.61
CA ASP A 402 17.44 10.03 1.03
C ASP A 402 16.45 10.88 1.85
N ILE A 403 16.95 11.80 2.69
CA ILE A 403 16.10 12.76 3.42
C ILE A 403 15.38 13.68 2.43
N ASP A 404 16.14 14.29 1.51
CA ASP A 404 15.63 15.32 0.61
C ASP A 404 14.60 14.73 -0.40
N VAL A 405 14.66 13.43 -0.68
CA VAL A 405 13.67 12.69 -1.48
C VAL A 405 12.45 12.23 -0.68
N LEU A 406 12.62 11.79 0.57
CA LEU A 406 11.50 11.29 1.39
C LEU A 406 10.69 12.42 2.05
N GLN A 407 11.29 13.57 2.32
CA GLN A 407 10.62 14.70 2.97
C GLN A 407 9.43 15.26 2.15
N PRO A 408 9.53 15.43 0.81
CA PRO A 408 8.37 15.76 -0.02
C PRO A 408 7.24 14.72 0.06
N LEU A 409 7.56 13.44 0.17
CA LEU A 409 6.53 12.39 0.29
C LEU A 409 5.78 12.49 1.61
N ALA A 410 6.47 12.80 2.71
CA ALA A 410 5.82 13.06 4.00
C ALA A 410 4.96 14.33 3.99
N SER A 411 5.42 15.40 3.33
CA SER A 411 4.59 16.59 3.07
C SER A 411 3.29 16.21 2.36
N PHE A 412 3.40 15.40 1.30
CA PHE A 412 2.24 14.85 0.59
C PHE A 412 1.34 13.97 1.49
N GLY A 413 1.91 13.27 2.48
CA GLY A 413 1.12 12.56 3.49
C GLY A 413 0.24 13.50 4.34
N ALA A 414 0.74 14.69 4.70
CA ALA A 414 -0.05 15.68 5.43
C ALA A 414 -1.21 16.20 4.55
N THR A 415 -0.89 16.52 3.28
CA THR A 415 -1.84 16.86 2.23
C THR A 415 -2.99 15.86 2.12
N ALA A 416 -2.66 14.61 1.83
CA ALA A 416 -3.67 13.58 1.60
C ALA A 416 -4.54 13.36 2.86
N THR A 417 -3.94 13.47 4.06
CA THR A 417 -4.66 13.35 5.33
C THR A 417 -5.69 14.46 5.50
N LYS A 418 -5.35 15.70 5.17
CA LYS A 418 -6.26 16.86 5.30
C LYS A 418 -7.42 16.75 4.33
N ILE A 419 -7.16 16.46 3.05
CA ILE A 419 -8.22 16.28 2.04
C ILE A 419 -9.19 15.17 2.47
N ALA A 420 -8.66 14.00 2.82
CA ALA A 420 -9.48 12.87 3.24
C ALA A 420 -10.24 13.14 4.54
N THR A 421 -9.69 13.93 5.47
CA THR A 421 -10.39 14.34 6.70
C THR A 421 -11.55 15.28 6.40
N ASP A 422 -11.36 16.28 5.55
CA ASP A 422 -12.45 17.16 5.12
C ASP A 422 -13.58 16.36 4.45
N LEU A 423 -13.26 15.41 3.58
CA LEU A 423 -14.24 14.54 2.94
C LEU A 423 -15.00 13.66 3.95
N ARG A 424 -14.32 13.13 4.98
CA ARG A 424 -14.96 12.39 6.08
C ARG A 424 -15.94 13.27 6.87
N LEU A 425 -15.58 14.53 7.12
CA LEU A 425 -16.47 15.50 7.77
C LEU A 425 -17.68 15.84 6.87
N LEU A 426 -17.46 16.06 5.57
CA LEU A 426 -18.54 16.31 4.62
C LEU A 426 -19.49 15.11 4.47
N ALA A 427 -18.97 13.88 4.58
CA ALA A 427 -19.77 12.66 4.60
C ALA A 427 -20.64 12.58 5.88
N ASN A 428 -20.11 12.93 7.05
CA ASN A 428 -20.91 13.07 8.27
C ASN A 428 -22.06 14.09 8.09
N LEU A 429 -21.75 15.20 7.45
CA LEU A 429 -22.69 16.26 7.10
C LEU A 429 -23.66 15.87 5.96
N LYS A 430 -23.45 14.73 5.29
CA LYS A 430 -24.21 14.24 4.13
C LYS A 430 -24.21 15.22 2.94
N GLU A 431 -23.18 16.06 2.85
CA GLU A 431 -23.02 17.01 1.73
C GLU A 431 -22.29 16.39 0.56
N VAL A 432 -21.29 15.57 0.87
CA VAL A 432 -20.43 14.90 -0.11
C VAL A 432 -20.13 13.49 0.39
N GLU A 433 -20.23 12.49 -0.48
CA GLU A 433 -19.84 11.11 -0.21
C GLU A 433 -18.73 10.66 -1.17
N GLU A 434 -17.89 9.72 -0.72
CA GLU A 434 -16.97 9.00 -1.60
C GLU A 434 -17.74 8.03 -2.51
N PRO A 435 -17.16 7.63 -3.66
CA PRO A 435 -17.81 6.68 -4.56
C PRO A 435 -18.15 5.36 -3.87
N PHE A 436 -19.34 4.85 -4.17
CA PHE A 436 -19.87 3.62 -3.62
C PHE A 436 -20.17 2.63 -4.75
N GLU A 437 -19.50 1.48 -4.77
CA GLU A 437 -19.74 0.48 -5.81
C GLU A 437 -21.14 -0.12 -5.66
N LYS A 438 -21.71 -0.58 -6.77
CA LYS A 438 -23.08 -1.12 -6.82
C LYS A 438 -23.32 -2.25 -5.81
N ASP A 439 -22.32 -3.11 -5.63
CA ASP A 439 -22.39 -4.28 -4.75
C ASP A 439 -21.61 -4.09 -3.44
N GLN A 440 -21.17 -2.86 -3.14
CA GLN A 440 -20.41 -2.56 -1.93
C GLN A 440 -21.32 -2.66 -0.69
N ILE A 441 -20.87 -3.39 0.34
CA ILE A 441 -21.53 -3.45 1.64
C ILE A 441 -20.88 -2.42 2.57
N GLY A 442 -21.62 -1.37 2.94
CA GLY A 442 -21.11 -0.30 3.80
C GLY A 442 -20.98 -0.68 5.27
N SER A 443 -21.83 -1.60 5.76
CA SER A 443 -21.80 -2.13 7.12
C SER A 443 -22.42 -3.53 7.14
N SER A 444 -21.85 -4.45 7.93
CA SER A 444 -22.39 -5.79 8.13
C SER A 444 -23.74 -5.84 8.85
N ALA A 445 -24.15 -4.74 9.51
CA ALA A 445 -25.36 -4.69 10.33
C ALA A 445 -26.35 -3.56 9.96
N MET A 446 -25.90 -2.49 9.32
CA MET A 446 -26.74 -1.31 9.03
C MET A 446 -26.78 -1.01 7.53
N ALA A 447 -27.86 -1.44 6.85
CA ALA A 447 -28.01 -1.35 5.40
C ALA A 447 -27.97 0.09 4.83
N TYR A 448 -28.37 1.10 5.61
CA TYR A 448 -28.36 2.51 5.17
C TYR A 448 -27.01 3.21 5.38
N LYS A 449 -26.07 2.61 6.12
CA LYS A 449 -24.85 3.28 6.58
C LYS A 449 -23.74 3.15 5.54
N ARG A 450 -23.37 4.28 4.93
CA ARG A 450 -22.20 4.42 4.07
C ARG A 450 -21.05 5.05 4.85
N ASN A 451 -19.89 4.39 4.84
CA ASN A 451 -18.69 4.87 5.54
C ASN A 451 -17.65 5.35 4.54
N PRO A 452 -16.93 6.45 4.82
CA PRO A 452 -15.86 6.96 3.98
C PRO A 452 -14.56 6.14 4.14
N MET A 453 -14.62 4.83 3.85
CA MET A 453 -13.54 3.87 4.13
C MET A 453 -12.29 4.10 3.28
N ARG A 454 -12.46 4.62 2.04
CA ARG A 454 -11.33 4.96 1.16
C ARG A 454 -10.59 6.17 1.72
N CYS A 455 -11.33 7.20 2.15
CA CYS A 455 -10.75 8.35 2.84
C CYS A 455 -10.07 7.95 4.17
N GLU A 456 -10.66 7.05 4.95
CA GLU A 456 -10.03 6.55 6.19
C GLU A 456 -8.73 5.78 5.91
N ARG A 457 -8.69 4.99 4.83
CA ARG A 457 -7.48 4.31 4.37
C ARG A 457 -6.39 5.31 3.96
N ILE A 458 -6.76 6.37 3.24
CA ILE A 458 -5.85 7.48 2.90
C ILE A 458 -5.25 8.06 4.18
N CYS A 459 -6.07 8.47 5.15
CA CYS A 459 -5.57 9.02 6.42
C CYS A 459 -4.65 8.05 7.18
N SER A 460 -4.91 6.74 7.11
CA SER A 460 -4.10 5.72 7.79
C SER A 460 -2.71 5.58 7.15
N LEU A 461 -2.66 5.38 5.83
CA LEU A 461 -1.42 5.18 5.09
C LEU A 461 -0.59 6.46 4.99
N ALA A 462 -1.25 7.61 4.80
CA ALA A 462 -0.59 8.90 4.79
C ALA A 462 0.08 9.22 6.14
N ARG A 463 -0.48 8.76 7.26
CA ARG A 463 0.18 8.86 8.58
C ARG A 463 1.47 8.06 8.66
N HIS A 464 1.48 6.86 8.09
CA HIS A 464 2.70 6.06 8.01
C HIS A 464 3.77 6.77 7.16
N LEU A 465 3.37 7.31 6.01
CA LEU A 465 4.25 8.07 5.11
C LEU A 465 4.90 9.28 5.79
N MET A 466 4.17 9.99 6.66
CA MET A 466 4.69 11.12 7.43
C MET A 466 5.80 10.75 8.42
N VAL A 467 5.86 9.50 8.88
CA VAL A 467 6.82 9.05 9.90
C VAL A 467 8.14 8.56 9.28
N LEU A 468 8.09 8.00 8.06
CA LEU A 468 9.24 7.37 7.41
C LEU A 468 10.49 8.25 7.24
N PRO A 469 10.42 9.58 6.99
CA PRO A 469 11.62 10.41 6.90
C PRO A 469 12.47 10.44 8.17
N GLY A 470 11.86 10.14 9.33
CA GLY A 470 12.60 10.00 10.60
C GLY A 470 13.71 8.95 10.50
N ASN A 471 13.48 7.86 9.77
CA ASN A 471 14.50 6.83 9.53
C ASN A 471 15.66 7.38 8.70
N ALA A 472 15.37 8.09 7.60
CA ALA A 472 16.42 8.67 6.76
C ALA A 472 17.24 9.73 7.48
N LEU A 473 16.60 10.55 8.32
CA LEU A 473 17.28 11.54 9.17
C LEU A 473 18.29 10.86 10.12
N MET A 474 17.85 9.83 10.84
CA MET A 474 18.71 9.09 11.77
C MET A 474 19.83 8.34 11.05
N THR A 475 19.52 7.69 9.92
CA THR A 475 20.53 6.99 9.10
C THR A 475 21.58 7.95 8.56
N SER A 476 21.20 9.12 8.05
CA SER A 476 22.16 10.09 7.56
C SER A 476 23.03 10.68 8.67
N ALA A 477 22.47 10.91 9.87
CA ALA A 477 23.22 11.43 11.01
C ALA A 477 24.20 10.38 11.58
N GLY A 478 23.86 9.09 11.46
CA GLY A 478 24.66 7.98 11.96
C GLY A 478 25.84 7.56 11.07
N GLN A 479 26.00 8.12 9.87
CA GLN A 479 27.10 7.75 8.98
C GLN A 479 28.46 8.18 9.54
N TRP A 480 29.37 7.22 9.73
CA TRP A 480 30.73 7.51 10.18
C TRP A 480 31.71 7.57 9.00
N PHE A 481 32.48 8.67 8.92
CA PHE A 481 33.49 8.90 7.90
C PHE A 481 32.97 8.58 6.48
N GLU A 482 33.66 7.71 5.73
CA GLU A 482 33.31 7.43 4.35
C GLU A 482 32.11 6.48 4.16
N ARG A 483 31.76 5.62 5.13
CA ARG A 483 30.50 4.83 5.20
C ARG A 483 30.46 3.92 6.43
N THR A 484 29.28 3.72 6.98
CA THR A 484 28.91 2.54 7.79
C THR A 484 27.71 1.79 7.20
N LEU A 485 27.68 0.46 7.33
CA LEU A 485 26.74 -0.42 6.61
C LEU A 485 25.36 -0.56 7.28
N ASP A 486 25.15 0.07 8.43
CA ASP A 486 23.86 0.14 9.13
C ASP A 486 22.79 0.87 8.31
N ASP A 487 23.19 1.63 7.28
CA ASP A 487 22.29 2.21 6.29
C ASP A 487 21.57 1.17 5.41
N SER A 488 22.22 0.05 5.10
CA SER A 488 21.79 -0.90 4.08
C SER A 488 20.44 -1.53 4.41
N ALA A 489 20.29 -2.07 5.62
CA ALA A 489 19.06 -2.73 6.02
C ALA A 489 17.90 -1.72 6.14
N ASN A 490 18.14 -0.54 6.72
CA ASN A 490 17.12 0.48 6.89
C ASN A 490 16.58 0.98 5.55
N ARG A 491 17.48 1.31 4.61
CA ARG A 491 17.11 1.84 3.28
C ARG A 491 16.32 0.84 2.45
N ARG A 492 16.62 -0.46 2.57
CA ARG A 492 15.86 -1.55 1.90
C ARG A 492 14.41 -1.66 2.37
N VAL A 493 14.07 -1.05 3.50
CA VAL A 493 12.73 -1.00 4.08
C VAL A 493 12.09 0.36 3.82
N THR A 494 12.70 1.42 4.35
CA THR A 494 12.14 2.77 4.39
C THR A 494 11.87 3.34 2.99
N ILE A 495 12.80 3.18 2.04
CA ILE A 495 12.67 3.80 0.71
C ILE A 495 11.52 3.15 -0.07
N PRO A 496 11.50 1.82 -0.31
CA PRO A 496 10.37 1.20 -1.00
C PRO A 496 9.03 1.46 -0.29
N GLU A 497 8.98 1.40 1.04
CA GLU A 497 7.75 1.68 1.80
C GLU A 497 7.20 3.06 1.54
N ALA A 498 8.04 4.08 1.50
CA ALA A 498 7.60 5.45 1.29
C ALA A 498 6.98 5.63 -0.10
N PHE A 499 7.65 5.14 -1.14
CA PHE A 499 7.15 5.26 -2.51
C PHE A 499 5.90 4.40 -2.76
N LEU A 500 5.87 3.15 -2.27
CA LEU A 500 4.68 2.30 -2.36
C LEU A 500 3.50 2.91 -1.60
N THR A 501 3.72 3.47 -0.42
CA THR A 501 2.66 4.12 0.36
C THR A 501 2.14 5.37 -0.33
N ALA A 502 3.02 6.22 -0.86
CA ALA A 502 2.65 7.41 -1.63
C ALA A 502 1.83 7.04 -2.87
N ASP A 503 2.25 5.98 -3.58
CA ASP A 503 1.57 5.45 -4.76
C ASP A 503 0.13 5.01 -4.44
N ILE A 504 -0.06 4.28 -3.35
CA ILE A 504 -1.40 3.84 -2.91
C ILE A 504 -2.28 5.01 -2.53
N VAL A 505 -1.71 5.97 -1.79
CA VAL A 505 -2.43 7.16 -1.34
C VAL A 505 -2.90 7.96 -2.56
N LEU A 506 -2.05 8.16 -3.57
CA LEU A 506 -2.41 8.81 -4.83
C LEU A 506 -3.50 8.05 -5.59
N SER A 507 -3.34 6.75 -5.78
CA SER A 507 -4.34 5.94 -6.50
C SER A 507 -5.70 5.92 -5.80
N THR A 508 -5.69 5.79 -4.46
CA THR A 508 -6.92 5.84 -3.66
C THR A 508 -7.55 7.22 -3.70
N LEU A 509 -6.75 8.29 -3.63
CA LEU A 509 -7.23 9.66 -3.73
C LEU A 509 -7.83 9.95 -5.10
N GLN A 510 -7.16 9.55 -6.19
CA GLN A 510 -7.68 9.68 -7.55
C GLN A 510 -9.04 9.00 -7.67
N ASN A 511 -9.14 7.74 -7.23
CA ASN A 511 -10.39 6.99 -7.27
C ASN A 511 -11.53 7.68 -6.50
N VAL A 512 -11.25 8.23 -5.31
CA VAL A 512 -12.23 8.99 -4.53
C VAL A 512 -12.69 10.24 -5.29
N LEU A 513 -11.75 11.02 -5.82
CA LEU A 513 -12.03 12.29 -6.49
C LEU A 513 -12.77 12.12 -7.82
N GLU A 514 -12.51 11.03 -8.55
CA GLU A 514 -13.21 10.68 -9.79
C GLU A 514 -14.67 10.28 -9.58
N GLY A 515 -15.07 9.97 -8.34
CA GLY A 515 -16.42 9.48 -8.04
C GLY A 515 -17.11 10.19 -6.88
N LEU A 516 -16.69 11.43 -6.55
CA LEU A 516 -17.36 12.22 -5.52
C LEU A 516 -18.84 12.45 -5.87
N VAL A 517 -19.71 12.22 -4.89
CA VAL A 517 -21.15 12.47 -5.02
C VAL A 517 -21.52 13.66 -4.16
N VAL A 518 -22.02 14.74 -4.77
CA VAL A 518 -22.49 15.94 -4.07
C VAL A 518 -24.01 15.90 -3.90
N TYR A 519 -24.52 16.35 -2.75
CA TYR A 519 -25.95 16.39 -2.44
C TYR A 519 -26.48 17.83 -2.28
N PRO A 520 -26.86 18.51 -3.39
CA PRO A 520 -27.21 19.94 -3.36
C PRO A 520 -28.39 20.28 -2.44
N LYS A 521 -29.34 19.35 -2.27
CA LYS A 521 -30.52 19.57 -1.41
C LYS A 521 -30.16 19.56 0.07
N VAL A 522 -29.22 18.72 0.49
CA VAL A 522 -28.72 18.69 1.87
C VAL A 522 -27.93 19.95 2.17
N ILE A 523 -27.06 20.37 1.24
CA ILE A 523 -26.30 21.61 1.35
C ILE A 523 -27.26 22.80 1.47
N LYS A 524 -28.27 22.90 0.59
CA LYS A 524 -29.28 23.96 0.65
C LYS A 524 -30.03 23.97 1.99
N ARG A 525 -30.41 22.81 2.53
CA ARG A 525 -31.06 22.69 3.85
C ARG A 525 -30.16 23.26 4.95
N ARG A 526 -28.88 22.88 4.99
CA ARG A 526 -27.96 23.38 6.01
C ARG A 526 -27.75 24.90 5.89
N ILE A 527 -27.62 25.42 4.68
CA ILE A 527 -27.57 26.87 4.46
C ILE A 527 -28.82 27.54 5.01
N SER A 528 -30.02 27.03 4.73
CA SER A 528 -31.26 27.64 5.23
C SER A 528 -31.38 27.66 6.75
N GLN A 529 -30.70 26.76 7.46
CA GLN A 529 -30.68 26.72 8.92
C GLN A 529 -29.74 27.76 9.53
N GLU A 530 -28.64 28.11 8.85
CA GLU A 530 -27.60 28.99 9.40
C GLU A 530 -27.57 30.39 8.79
N LEU A 531 -27.97 30.53 7.52
CA LEU A 531 -27.96 31.81 6.79
C LEU A 531 -28.76 32.92 7.47
N PRO A 532 -29.91 32.66 8.13
CA PRO A 532 -30.62 33.71 8.88
C PRO A 532 -29.73 34.43 9.91
N PHE A 533 -28.86 33.71 10.63
CA PHE A 533 -27.95 34.32 11.60
C PHE A 533 -26.84 35.14 10.93
N MET A 534 -26.34 34.66 9.78
CA MET A 534 -25.29 35.35 9.02
C MET A 534 -25.79 36.57 8.23
N ALA A 535 -27.09 36.60 7.89
CA ALA A 535 -27.72 37.67 7.13
C ALA A 535 -28.11 38.89 8.00
N THR A 536 -27.86 38.86 9.30
CA THR A 536 -28.26 39.92 10.25
C THR A 536 -27.75 41.30 9.84
N GLU A 537 -26.49 41.45 9.41
CA GLU A 537 -25.99 42.74 8.91
C GLU A 537 -26.70 43.19 7.62
N ASN A 538 -27.00 42.27 6.70
CA ASN A 538 -27.73 42.59 5.47
C ASN A 538 -29.15 43.08 5.77
N ILE A 539 -29.78 42.48 6.78
CA ILE A 539 -31.11 42.86 7.27
C ILE A 539 -31.07 44.24 7.94
N ILE A 540 -30.06 44.53 8.77
CA ILE A 540 -29.84 45.85 9.37
C ILE A 540 -29.65 46.91 8.26
N MET A 541 -28.79 46.65 7.27
CA MET A 541 -28.56 47.56 6.16
C MET A 541 -29.84 47.84 5.36
N ALA A 542 -30.70 46.84 5.19
CA ALA A 542 -31.97 46.99 4.50
C ALA A 542 -32.95 47.90 5.25
N ILE A 543 -33.00 47.82 6.59
CA ILE A 543 -33.80 48.73 7.44
C ILE A 543 -33.28 50.16 7.36
N VAL A 544 -31.97 50.35 7.42
CA VAL A 544 -31.36 51.69 7.30
C VAL A 544 -31.69 52.32 5.96
N LYS A 545 -31.64 51.56 4.86
CA LYS A 545 -32.04 52.03 3.52
C LYS A 545 -33.54 52.37 3.43
N ALA A 546 -34.38 51.72 4.22
CA ALA A 546 -35.81 52.02 4.33
C ALA A 546 -36.10 53.23 5.25
N GLY A 547 -35.06 53.91 5.77
CA GLY A 547 -35.19 55.10 6.62
C GLY A 547 -35.19 54.81 8.13
N GLY A 548 -34.90 53.57 8.55
CA GLY A 548 -34.85 53.18 9.97
C GLY A 548 -33.51 53.47 10.66
N ASP A 549 -33.53 53.47 12.00
CA ASP A 549 -32.32 53.65 12.82
C ASP A 549 -31.50 52.36 12.94
N ARG A 550 -30.18 52.45 12.70
CA ARG A 550 -29.26 51.31 12.74
C ARG A 550 -29.15 50.66 14.12
N GLN A 551 -29.04 51.46 15.18
CA GLN A 551 -28.85 50.95 16.55
C GLN A 551 -30.12 50.26 17.05
N VAL A 552 -31.28 50.83 16.75
CA VAL A 552 -32.57 50.19 17.08
C VAL A 552 -32.73 48.89 16.29
N ALA A 553 -32.41 48.87 14.99
CA ALA A 553 -32.47 47.66 14.18
C ALA A 553 -31.52 46.55 14.68
N HIS A 554 -30.32 46.93 15.08
CA HIS A 554 -29.33 46.00 15.66
C HIS A 554 -29.83 45.39 16.97
N GLU A 555 -30.39 46.18 17.88
CA GLU A 555 -30.89 45.63 19.16
C GLU A 555 -32.10 44.72 18.95
N GLN A 556 -33.04 45.10 18.08
CA GLN A 556 -34.19 44.26 17.75
C GLN A 556 -33.77 42.92 17.13
N ILE A 557 -32.86 42.93 16.14
CA ILE A 557 -32.40 41.69 15.50
C ILE A 557 -31.59 40.83 16.49
N ARG A 558 -30.85 41.43 17.43
CA ARG A 558 -30.09 40.73 18.47
C ARG A 558 -31.03 39.95 19.40
N VAL A 559 -32.09 40.58 19.88
CA VAL A 559 -33.09 39.93 20.75
C VAL A 559 -33.74 38.74 20.02
N LEU A 560 -34.20 38.94 18.78
CA LEU A 560 -34.80 37.86 17.98
C LEU A 560 -33.80 36.73 17.70
N SER A 561 -32.54 37.06 17.44
CA SER A 561 -31.48 36.07 17.20
C SER A 561 -31.18 35.24 18.45
N HIS A 562 -31.18 35.84 19.64
CA HIS A 562 -31.02 35.11 20.90
C HIS A 562 -32.19 34.15 21.16
N GLN A 563 -33.43 34.58 20.88
CA GLN A 563 -34.61 33.73 21.00
C GLN A 563 -34.52 32.52 20.05
N ALA A 564 -34.23 32.75 18.77
CA ALA A 564 -34.07 31.67 17.78
C ALA A 564 -32.90 30.73 18.12
N ALA A 565 -31.77 31.27 18.59
CA ALA A 565 -30.64 30.46 19.04
C ALA A 565 -31.01 29.59 20.25
N ARG A 566 -31.87 30.07 21.15
CA ARG A 566 -32.39 29.29 22.29
C ARG A 566 -33.25 28.12 21.81
N VAL A 567 -34.15 28.35 20.85
CA VAL A 567 -34.96 27.29 20.23
C VAL A 567 -34.07 26.19 19.63
N VAL A 568 -33.02 26.58 18.91
CA VAL A 568 -32.09 25.60 18.30
C VAL A 568 -31.30 24.83 19.36
N LYS A 569 -30.75 25.51 20.38
CA LYS A 569 -29.79 24.91 21.32
C LYS A 569 -30.42 24.25 22.55
N GLU A 570 -31.50 24.82 23.08
CA GLU A 570 -32.16 24.33 24.31
C GLU A 570 -33.38 23.47 23.99
N GLU A 571 -34.09 23.77 22.90
CA GLU A 571 -35.37 23.10 22.57
C GLU A 571 -35.21 22.07 21.44
N GLY A 572 -34.09 22.08 20.70
CA GLY A 572 -33.83 21.20 19.56
C GLY A 572 -34.72 21.48 18.34
N GLY A 573 -35.30 22.68 18.26
CA GLY A 573 -36.15 23.12 17.17
C GLY A 573 -35.39 23.61 15.93
N GLU A 574 -36.11 23.87 14.84
CA GLU A 574 -35.54 24.52 13.66
C GLU A 574 -35.35 26.02 13.89
N ASN A 575 -34.41 26.64 13.16
CA ASN A 575 -34.18 28.08 13.23
C ASN A 575 -35.39 28.85 12.69
N ASP A 576 -36.08 29.58 13.57
CA ASP A 576 -37.29 30.36 13.29
C ASP A 576 -37.04 31.88 13.18
N LEU A 577 -35.78 32.33 13.14
CA LEU A 577 -35.43 33.76 13.12
C LEU A 577 -36.18 34.55 12.04
N ILE A 578 -36.29 34.01 10.82
CA ILE A 578 -36.98 34.70 9.72
C ILE A 578 -38.49 34.81 9.99
N GLN A 579 -39.09 33.80 10.64
CA GLN A 579 -40.51 33.87 11.03
C GLN A 579 -40.73 34.95 12.08
N ARG A 580 -39.82 35.06 13.05
CA ARG A 580 -39.84 36.12 14.07
C ARG A 580 -39.72 37.51 13.45
N ILE A 581 -38.79 37.68 12.50
CA ILE A 581 -38.62 38.96 11.78
C ILE A 581 -39.88 39.32 10.98
N ARG A 582 -40.54 38.35 10.34
CA ARG A 582 -41.79 38.58 9.60
C ARG A 582 -42.95 38.98 10.52
N ALA A 583 -42.98 38.49 11.75
CA ALA A 583 -44.01 38.79 12.73
C ALA A 583 -43.77 40.10 13.50
N GLU A 584 -42.52 40.56 13.55
CA GLU A 584 -42.12 41.77 14.29
C GLU A 584 -42.45 43.04 13.49
N PRO A 585 -43.38 43.91 13.97
CA PRO A 585 -43.82 45.10 13.23
C PRO A 585 -42.70 46.04 12.81
N PHE A 586 -41.62 46.13 13.59
CA PHE A 586 -40.45 46.97 13.26
C PHE A 586 -39.84 46.63 11.89
N PHE A 587 -39.87 45.37 11.48
CA PHE A 587 -39.28 44.92 10.21
C PHE A 587 -40.26 44.93 9.02
N ALA A 588 -41.50 45.39 9.19
CA ALA A 588 -42.51 45.45 8.13
C ALA A 588 -42.01 46.07 6.80
N PRO A 589 -41.21 47.17 6.79
CA PRO A 589 -40.72 47.78 5.55
C PRO A 589 -39.84 46.86 4.68
N ILE A 590 -39.19 45.87 5.29
CA ILE A 590 -38.25 44.98 4.59
C ILE A 590 -38.82 43.58 4.31
N VAL A 591 -39.99 43.25 4.85
CA VAL A 591 -40.61 41.93 4.65
C VAL A 591 -40.71 41.51 3.16
N PRO A 592 -41.09 42.41 2.21
CA PRO A 592 -41.16 42.06 0.80
C PRO A 592 -39.81 41.69 0.16
N GLN A 593 -38.70 42.14 0.74
CA GLN A 593 -37.33 41.91 0.23
C GLN A 593 -36.57 40.84 1.01
N LEU A 594 -37.12 40.29 2.10
CA LEU A 594 -36.43 39.29 2.94
C LEU A 594 -35.97 38.06 2.17
N ASP A 595 -36.79 37.52 1.26
CA ASP A 595 -36.42 36.33 0.48
C ASP A 595 -35.25 36.60 -0.47
N ALA A 596 -35.18 37.81 -1.04
CA ALA A 596 -34.07 38.24 -1.88
C ALA A 596 -32.79 38.49 -1.05
N LEU A 597 -32.93 39.06 0.15
CA LEU A 597 -31.82 39.29 1.09
C LEU A 597 -31.21 37.99 1.63
N LEU A 598 -31.93 36.87 1.52
CA LEU A 598 -31.50 35.54 1.94
C LEU A 598 -31.09 34.64 0.78
N ASP A 599 -30.91 35.16 -0.44
CA ASP A 599 -30.40 34.36 -1.56
C ASP A 599 -28.94 33.97 -1.29
N PRO A 600 -28.62 32.66 -1.10
CA PRO A 600 -27.26 32.19 -0.82
C PRO A 600 -26.24 32.63 -1.87
N LYS A 601 -26.66 32.87 -3.12
CA LYS A 601 -25.77 33.32 -4.20
C LYS A 601 -25.18 34.71 -3.95
N THR A 602 -25.80 35.52 -3.10
CA THR A 602 -25.29 36.85 -2.75
C THR A 602 -24.25 36.81 -1.62
N PHE A 603 -24.10 35.68 -0.93
CA PHE A 603 -23.21 35.50 0.23
C PHE A 603 -21.91 34.76 -0.10
N ILE A 604 -21.69 34.34 -1.35
CA ILE A 604 -20.48 33.61 -1.77
C ILE A 604 -19.33 34.53 -2.22
N GLY A 605 -19.51 35.85 -2.15
CA GLY A 605 -18.49 36.83 -2.51
C GLY A 605 -17.90 36.59 -3.90
N ARG A 606 -16.57 36.60 -4.01
CA ARG A 606 -15.81 36.35 -5.26
C ARG A 606 -15.45 34.89 -5.47
N ALA A 607 -16.11 33.95 -4.77
CA ALA A 607 -15.71 32.54 -4.81
C ALA A 607 -15.68 31.96 -6.24
N PRO A 608 -16.67 32.20 -7.13
CA PRO A 608 -16.62 31.68 -8.49
C PRO A 608 -15.45 32.24 -9.31
N GLU A 609 -15.23 33.55 -9.27
CA GLU A 609 -14.15 34.20 -10.02
C GLU A 609 -12.77 33.78 -9.52
N GLN A 610 -12.63 33.57 -8.20
CA GLN A 610 -11.40 33.03 -7.62
C GLN A 610 -11.10 31.61 -8.10
N VAL A 611 -12.12 30.77 -8.32
CA VAL A 611 -11.91 29.45 -8.92
C VAL A 611 -11.42 29.61 -10.35
N ASP A 612 -12.09 30.43 -11.15
CA ASP A 612 -11.77 30.60 -12.58
C ASP A 612 -10.33 31.13 -12.77
N SER A 613 -9.95 32.19 -12.06
CA SER A 613 -8.60 32.76 -12.15
C SER A 613 -7.54 31.79 -11.66
N PHE A 614 -7.81 31.07 -10.56
CA PHE A 614 -6.88 30.11 -9.99
C PHE A 614 -6.59 28.93 -10.94
N LEU A 615 -7.64 28.36 -11.55
CA LEU A 615 -7.47 27.24 -12.48
C LEU A 615 -6.68 27.65 -13.73
N GLU A 616 -6.92 28.86 -14.26
CA GLU A 616 -6.26 29.33 -15.48
C GLU A 616 -4.81 29.79 -15.22
N GLU A 617 -4.56 30.55 -14.14
CA GLU A 617 -3.25 31.17 -13.90
C GLU A 617 -2.25 30.25 -13.19
N TRP A 618 -2.72 29.27 -12.41
CA TRP A 618 -1.84 28.45 -11.55
C TRP A 618 -1.87 26.96 -11.90
N VAL A 619 -3.07 26.38 -12.04
CA VAL A 619 -3.19 24.95 -12.29
C VAL A 619 -2.76 24.61 -13.70
N LYS A 620 -3.32 25.29 -14.71
CA LYS A 620 -3.08 24.98 -16.11
C LYS A 620 -1.57 25.04 -16.49
N PRO A 621 -0.79 26.07 -16.08
CA PRO A 621 0.66 26.07 -16.32
C PRO A 621 1.39 24.93 -15.60
N ALA A 622 1.01 24.60 -14.36
CA ALA A 622 1.66 23.52 -13.61
C ALA A 622 1.43 22.13 -14.22
N LEU A 623 0.31 21.94 -14.93
CA LEU A 623 -0.06 20.69 -15.59
C LEU A 623 0.38 20.60 -17.06
N GLU A 624 0.98 21.63 -17.63
CA GLU A 624 1.33 21.69 -19.05
C GLU A 624 2.28 20.55 -19.46
N LYS A 625 3.31 20.29 -18.64
CA LYS A 625 4.29 19.21 -18.87
C LYS A 625 3.70 17.80 -18.71
N TRP A 626 2.50 17.67 -18.15
CA TRP A 626 1.87 16.37 -17.82
C TRP A 626 0.65 16.03 -18.68
N GLN A 627 0.38 16.81 -19.73
CA GLN A 627 -0.79 16.59 -20.61
C GLN A 627 -0.82 15.18 -21.22
N GLY A 628 0.34 14.58 -21.51
CA GLY A 628 0.43 13.20 -21.96
C GLY A 628 -0.15 12.21 -20.94
N ALA A 629 0.31 12.31 -19.69
CA ALA A 629 -0.15 11.45 -18.59
C ALA A 629 -1.65 11.64 -18.30
N ILE A 630 -2.14 12.88 -18.34
CA ILE A 630 -3.56 13.22 -18.11
C ILE A 630 -4.45 12.59 -19.20
N LYS A 631 -4.03 12.64 -20.47
CA LYS A 631 -4.78 12.05 -21.59
C LYS A 631 -4.78 10.52 -21.58
N SER A 632 -3.70 9.90 -21.14
CA SER A 632 -3.60 8.44 -21.03
C SER A 632 -4.22 7.88 -19.75
N ALA A 633 -4.57 8.74 -18.79
CA ALA A 633 -5.07 8.31 -17.50
C ALA A 633 -6.43 7.62 -17.63
N GLN A 634 -6.48 6.38 -17.15
CA GLN A 634 -7.72 5.60 -17.02
C GLN A 634 -8.32 5.80 -15.63
N LYS A 635 -9.61 5.48 -15.49
CA LYS A 635 -10.28 5.45 -14.20
C LYS A 635 -9.58 4.41 -13.31
N VAL A 636 -9.27 4.77 -12.07
CA VAL A 636 -8.55 3.86 -11.17
C VAL A 636 -9.53 2.85 -10.56
N GLU A 637 -9.29 1.57 -10.81
CA GLU A 637 -9.90 0.47 -10.07
C GLU A 637 -8.96 0.04 -8.94
N LEU A 638 -9.47 0.01 -7.71
CA LEU A 638 -8.66 -0.38 -6.55
C LEU A 638 -8.58 -1.90 -6.46
N SER A 639 -7.37 -2.46 -6.45
CA SER A 639 -7.16 -3.86 -6.10
C SER A 639 -7.56 -4.11 -4.64
N VAL A 640 -8.30 -5.20 -4.38
CA VAL A 640 -8.86 -5.54 -3.06
C VAL A 640 -8.02 -6.59 -2.34
#